data_AF-A0ABD1PCL2-F1
#
_entry.id   AF-A0ABD1PCL2-F1
#
_cell.length_a   1.000
_cell.length_b   1.000
_cell.length_c   1.000
_cell.angle_alpha   90.00
_cell.angle_beta   90.00
_cell.angle_gamma   90.00
#
_symmetry.space_group_name_H-M   'P 1'
#
loop_
_entity.id
_entity.type
_entity.pdbx_description
1 polymer ?
#
loop_
_entity_poly.entity_id
_entity_poly.type
_entity_poly.pdbx_seq_one_letter_code
_entity_poly.pdbx_strand_id
1 'polypeptide(L)'
;MDNNNYQSPPPYQYTPYGYPHVPPPPPNQPNPGPNSATYPGPAPPGSVPYPYPQYSHYPPPPFYNTSGSGPLNYPYPGPLPPSAPPPTTGPLEYSYYPASHSTPISHQFHGYPPPPPTSNPPQSTLQSYGSFHYGSSHYLQHQNSGPLQPPDNQSNVPPRVSGEYSSHYHYQDSSSSMSGPTGNYDHINDGSTTRPPVYPSIDDLMDNVHLSDSHVKPSAPASPPTPSASLPSSPPKYHSGPLPMTTKYNGMGTMYGHPNSSFSRWETSSTGQMEQPSVPASSHSTSHAETSHAHNMQLMTAPSPKVSLKVLLLHGNLDIWVYEARNLPNMDMFHKTIGDMFNNRKITSDPYVSITVTGATIGRTYVISNNENPVWTQHFNLPVAHYAAEVHFVVKDNDVVGSQLIGIVTVPVEHLFGGEKIEGFFPILNTSGKPCKAGAVLYISIKYTPIEHLSIYHHGIGAGPDYRGVPGTYFPLRRGGKVTLYQDAHVPDGCLPILKLENGMQYVHGKCWHDIFDAIRQARRLIYITGWSVWHQVRLVRDDNSVSSGTLGELLRSKSQEGVRVLLLVWDDPTSGSILGYKTDGVMQTHDEETRRFFKHSSVQVLLCPRVAGKRHSWVKQREVGVIYTHHQKTVIVDADAGNNRRRITAFLGGLDLCNGRYDTPQHHIFRTLQTWHVDDYHNPTYAGNVTGCPREPWHDLHCRIDGPAAYDVLTNFEERWMKAAKPHGIKKLKMSYDDALLRLERIPDVLGLSDAPCVGDDDPQSWHVQVFRSIDSNSVRNFPKDPKEATMGNLVCGKNVLIDMSIHTAYVEAIRAAQHFIYIENQYFIGSSYNWSSYKDVGANNLIPIELALKIANKIRAHERFAAYIVIPMWPEGNPTGAATQRILFWQHKTMQMMYETIYKALMEVGLEDAYSPQDYLNFYCLGNREALDAGYPSERQSAANTPQGLSQKNRRFMIYVHSKGMIVDDEYVILGSANINQRSMEGTRDTEIAMGAYQPHHTWARKQSSPYGQIYGYRMSLWAEHLGVLDDCFTRPDSLECVRRVRQMGEANWKQFASDEISEMRGHLLKYPVEVDRYGKVRPLPGYETFPDVGGNIVGSFLAIQENLTI
;
A
#
# COMPACT_ATOMS: atom_id res chain seq x y z
N MET A 1 13.89 -40.30 -51.83
CA MET A 1 13.25 -41.05 -52.91
C MET A 1 11.91 -40.40 -53.16
N ASP A 2 11.68 -40.04 -54.42
CA ASP A 2 10.41 -39.91 -55.15
C ASP A 2 9.27 -38.99 -54.65
N ASN A 3 8.30 -38.63 -55.50
CA ASN A 3 8.42 -37.78 -56.71
C ASN A 3 7.04 -37.22 -57.09
N ASN A 4 7.00 -36.18 -57.95
CA ASN A 4 5.85 -35.80 -58.81
C ASN A 4 4.53 -35.34 -58.12
N ASN A 5 3.62 -34.55 -58.73
CA ASN A 5 3.62 -33.81 -60.00
C ASN A 5 2.58 -32.65 -59.97
N TYR A 6 2.75 -31.66 -60.88
CA TYR A 6 1.79 -30.72 -61.56
C TYR A 6 0.38 -30.39 -60.96
N GLN A 7 -0.28 -29.26 -61.26
CA GLN A 7 -0.27 -28.42 -62.48
C GLN A 7 -0.82 -26.98 -62.22
N SER A 8 -0.77 -26.08 -63.21
CA SER A 8 -1.40 -24.74 -63.14
C SER A 8 -1.95 -24.27 -64.50
N PRO A 9 -3.20 -23.77 -64.58
CA PRO A 9 -3.79 -23.08 -65.75
C PRO A 9 -4.03 -21.55 -65.50
N PRO A 10 -4.46 -20.74 -66.50
CA PRO A 10 -3.90 -19.37 -66.70
C PRO A 10 -4.82 -18.17 -66.37
N PRO A 11 -4.31 -16.91 -66.48
CA PRO A 11 -5.04 -15.67 -66.20
C PRO A 11 -5.80 -15.08 -67.40
N TYR A 12 -6.72 -14.13 -67.15
CA TYR A 12 -7.39 -13.31 -68.16
C TYR A 12 -7.40 -11.80 -67.81
N GLN A 13 -7.59 -10.96 -68.83
CA GLN A 13 -7.39 -9.49 -68.84
C GLN A 13 -8.75 -8.73 -68.84
N TYR A 14 -8.95 -7.68 -68.03
CA TYR A 14 -8.62 -6.25 -68.25
C TYR A 14 -9.51 -5.59 -69.34
N THR A 15 -10.41 -4.63 -69.05
CA THR A 15 -10.20 -3.15 -68.94
C THR A 15 -11.61 -2.45 -68.78
N PRO A 16 -11.77 -1.10 -68.77
CA PRO A 16 -11.42 -0.18 -67.67
C PRO A 16 -12.55 0.86 -67.32
N TYR A 17 -12.28 1.76 -66.36
CA TYR A 17 -12.82 3.15 -66.12
C TYR A 17 -12.83 3.39 -64.58
N GLY A 18 -12.45 4.53 -63.99
CA GLY A 18 -11.74 5.73 -64.49
C GLY A 18 -11.54 6.72 -63.33
N TYR A 19 -10.30 7.10 -63.00
CA TYR A 19 -9.95 8.03 -61.90
C TYR A 19 -10.07 9.51 -62.31
N PRO A 20 -10.12 10.45 -61.34
CA PRO A 20 -8.89 11.19 -61.03
C PRO A 20 -8.60 11.38 -59.52
N HIS A 21 -7.31 11.38 -59.17
CA HIS A 21 -6.77 11.85 -57.89
C HIS A 21 -6.46 13.36 -57.95
N VAL A 22 -6.41 14.02 -56.78
CA VAL A 22 -5.85 15.38 -56.58
C VAL A 22 -4.92 15.36 -55.35
N PRO A 23 -3.75 16.04 -55.34
CA PRO A 23 -2.67 15.82 -54.35
C PRO A 23 -2.66 16.79 -53.13
N PRO A 24 -1.84 16.53 -52.09
CA PRO A 24 -1.71 17.37 -50.90
C PRO A 24 -0.77 18.60 -51.07
N PRO A 25 -0.94 19.66 -50.26
CA PRO A 25 -0.12 20.89 -50.33
C PRO A 25 1.15 20.91 -49.42
N PRO A 26 2.18 21.72 -49.76
CA PRO A 26 3.40 21.93 -48.96
C PRO A 26 3.30 23.13 -47.96
N PRO A 27 4.33 23.41 -47.12
CA PRO A 27 4.21 24.29 -45.94
C PRO A 27 4.82 25.71 -46.07
N ASN A 28 4.47 26.57 -45.08
CA ASN A 28 5.12 27.80 -44.54
C ASN A 28 4.34 29.14 -44.63
N GLN A 29 3.94 29.64 -43.46
CA GLN A 29 3.87 31.06 -43.01
C GLN A 29 3.00 32.11 -43.77
N PRO A 30 2.66 33.26 -43.17
CA PRO A 30 2.44 33.61 -41.75
C PRO A 30 1.03 34.20 -41.47
N ASN A 31 0.74 34.58 -40.21
CA ASN A 31 -0.47 35.34 -39.82
C ASN A 31 -0.52 36.75 -40.45
N PRO A 32 -1.73 37.26 -40.77
CA PRO A 32 -2.33 38.28 -39.90
C PRO A 32 -3.86 38.10 -39.67
N GLY A 33 -4.41 38.76 -38.65
CA GLY A 33 -5.87 39.00 -38.49
C GLY A 33 -6.19 40.49 -38.68
N PRO A 34 -7.22 41.04 -38.01
CA PRO A 34 -8.57 40.54 -37.77
C PRO A 34 -9.63 41.45 -38.48
N ASN A 35 -10.90 41.49 -37.99
CA ASN A 35 -12.06 42.29 -38.46
C ASN A 35 -12.83 41.70 -39.69
N SER A 36 -14.15 41.90 -39.88
CA SER A 36 -15.25 42.32 -38.98
C SER A 36 -16.63 42.23 -39.67
N ALA A 37 -17.71 41.93 -38.92
CA ALA A 37 -19.14 42.16 -39.28
C ALA A 37 -19.69 41.32 -40.49
N THR A 38 -21.02 41.19 -40.76
CA THR A 38 -22.24 41.72 -40.12
C THR A 38 -23.45 40.75 -40.28
N TYR A 39 -24.53 41.02 -39.53
CA TYR A 39 -25.94 40.53 -39.62
C TYR A 39 -26.59 40.62 -41.04
N PRO A 40 -27.81 40.06 -41.32
CA PRO A 40 -28.92 39.74 -40.38
C PRO A 40 -29.71 38.41 -40.61
N GLY A 41 -30.74 38.20 -39.76
CA GLY A 41 -31.84 37.24 -39.97
C GLY A 41 -33.21 37.86 -39.56
N PRO A 42 -34.33 37.12 -39.63
CA PRO A 42 -35.68 37.64 -39.32
C PRO A 42 -36.33 37.08 -38.02
N ALA A 43 -37.31 37.81 -37.49
CA ALA A 43 -38.16 37.52 -36.30
C ALA A 43 -39.42 38.43 -36.37
N PRO A 44 -40.25 38.62 -35.30
CA PRO A 44 -41.02 37.68 -34.46
C PRO A 44 -42.55 37.96 -34.59
N PRO A 45 -43.43 37.58 -33.62
CA PRO A 45 -43.70 38.35 -32.38
C PRO A 45 -43.64 37.46 -31.10
N GLY A 46 -43.90 37.88 -29.85
CA GLY A 46 -44.31 39.16 -29.21
C GLY A 46 -44.16 39.05 -27.66
N SER A 47 -44.16 40.05 -26.77
CA SER A 47 -44.74 41.42 -26.67
C SER A 47 -46.15 41.47 -26.05
N VAL A 48 -46.45 42.01 -24.85
CA VAL A 48 -45.68 42.62 -23.70
C VAL A 48 -46.49 42.30 -22.37
N PRO A 49 -46.42 42.94 -21.15
CA PRO A 49 -45.82 44.20 -20.65
C PRO A 49 -44.96 44.04 -19.34
N TYR A 50 -44.94 45.06 -18.46
CA TYR A 50 -44.14 45.19 -17.20
C TYR A 50 -44.82 46.18 -16.21
N PRO A 51 -44.34 46.38 -14.95
CA PRO A 51 -43.43 47.51 -14.65
C PRO A 51 -42.28 47.23 -13.64
N TYR A 52 -41.32 48.17 -13.54
CA TYR A 52 -40.08 48.15 -12.72
C TYR A 52 -39.69 49.59 -12.31
N PRO A 53 -38.81 49.79 -11.29
CA PRO A 53 -37.64 50.70 -11.41
C PRO A 53 -36.34 50.05 -10.83
N GLN A 54 -35.09 50.22 -11.32
CA GLN A 54 -34.26 51.40 -11.70
C GLN A 54 -33.75 52.23 -10.47
N TYR A 55 -32.47 52.64 -10.32
CA TYR A 55 -31.23 52.65 -11.16
C TYR A 55 -29.94 52.70 -10.29
N SER A 56 -28.74 52.41 -10.86
CA SER A 56 -27.56 53.33 -10.99
C SER A 56 -26.21 52.61 -11.34
N HIS A 57 -25.16 53.32 -11.81
CA HIS A 57 -23.93 52.76 -12.42
C HIS A 57 -22.56 53.43 -12.04
N TYR A 58 -21.44 52.74 -12.36
CA TYR A 58 -20.05 53.25 -12.69
C TYR A 58 -19.15 53.80 -11.54
N PRO A 59 -17.82 54.07 -11.75
CA PRO A 59 -16.71 53.25 -12.31
C PRO A 59 -15.39 53.31 -11.43
N PRO A 60 -14.18 52.80 -11.84
CA PRO A 60 -12.90 52.80 -11.05
C PRO A 60 -12.02 54.05 -11.36
N PRO A 61 -10.71 54.22 -10.98
CA PRO A 61 -9.66 53.36 -10.33
C PRO A 61 -9.04 54.07 -9.07
N PRO A 62 -7.74 54.02 -8.60
CA PRO A 62 -6.48 53.34 -9.03
C PRO A 62 -5.61 52.70 -7.88
N PHE A 63 -4.29 52.58 -8.08
CA PHE A 63 -3.25 52.03 -7.17
C PHE A 63 -2.63 53.06 -6.20
N TYR A 64 -2.00 52.57 -5.11
CA TYR A 64 -0.81 53.19 -4.51
C TYR A 64 0.20 52.13 -4.01
N ASN A 65 1.45 52.55 -3.81
CA ASN A 65 2.60 51.68 -3.50
C ASN A 65 3.42 52.29 -2.35
N THR A 66 3.77 51.52 -1.31
CA THR A 66 4.98 51.66 -0.46
C THR A 66 4.98 50.65 0.69
N SER A 67 6.14 50.03 0.92
CA SER A 67 6.58 49.66 2.28
C SER A 67 8.09 49.84 2.36
N GLY A 68 8.59 50.34 3.50
CA GLY A 68 10.01 50.58 3.69
C GLY A 68 10.31 51.02 5.12
N SER A 69 11.14 50.23 5.81
CA SER A 69 11.78 50.50 7.12
C SER A 69 10.92 51.05 8.29
N GLY A 70 10.83 50.28 9.37
CA GLY A 70 10.61 50.83 10.73
C GLY A 70 11.91 51.43 11.30
N PRO A 71 12.14 51.44 12.63
CA PRO A 71 11.28 50.99 13.75
C PRO A 71 10.99 52.12 14.78
N LEU A 72 10.17 51.86 15.82
CA LEU A 72 10.35 52.41 17.18
C LEU A 72 9.43 51.74 18.24
N ASN A 73 9.87 51.81 19.51
CA ASN A 73 9.45 50.96 20.64
C ASN A 73 8.22 51.41 21.47
N TYR A 74 7.62 50.41 22.16
CA TYR A 74 6.83 50.46 23.43
C TYR A 74 5.45 51.18 23.45
N PRO A 75 4.56 50.88 24.43
CA PRO A 75 4.69 49.98 25.60
C PRO A 75 3.68 48.80 25.69
N TYR A 76 3.94 47.87 26.61
CA TYR A 76 3.01 46.80 27.05
C TYR A 76 1.97 47.32 28.08
N PRO A 77 0.74 46.76 28.11
CA PRO A 77 -0.14 46.77 29.28
C PRO A 77 0.20 45.61 30.26
N GLY A 78 0.06 45.83 31.57
CA GLY A 78 0.30 44.83 32.62
C GLY A 78 -0.98 44.23 33.25
N PRO A 79 -0.86 43.21 34.13
CA PRO A 79 -1.99 42.45 34.69
C PRO A 79 -2.51 42.94 36.04
N LEU A 80 -3.78 42.61 36.36
CA LEU A 80 -4.49 42.83 37.65
C LEU A 80 -5.52 41.69 37.86
N PRO A 81 -6.06 41.44 39.08
CA PRO A 81 -5.35 40.85 40.22
C PRO A 81 -6.11 39.64 40.86
N PRO A 82 -5.51 38.87 41.80
CA PRO A 82 -6.13 37.67 42.41
C PRO A 82 -6.86 37.92 43.76
N SER A 83 -7.76 37.02 44.16
CA SER A 83 -8.45 37.09 45.48
C SER A 83 -8.84 35.74 46.13
N ALA A 84 -8.07 35.36 47.17
CA ALA A 84 -8.41 34.58 48.39
C ALA A 84 -8.95 33.11 48.34
N PRO A 85 -8.49 32.20 49.25
CA PRO A 85 -8.95 30.80 49.39
C PRO A 85 -9.63 30.46 50.75
N PRO A 86 -10.12 29.21 50.90
CA PRO A 86 -9.96 28.46 52.16
C PRO A 86 -9.70 26.94 51.93
N PRO A 87 -9.44 26.12 52.97
CA PRO A 87 -8.29 26.18 53.88
C PRO A 87 -7.49 24.86 53.91
N THR A 88 -6.26 24.87 54.45
CA THR A 88 -5.40 23.68 54.59
C THR A 88 -5.33 23.15 56.03
N THR A 89 -5.25 21.82 56.18
CA THR A 89 -4.65 21.15 57.35
C THR A 89 -3.70 20.04 56.88
N GLY A 90 -2.60 19.86 57.60
CA GLY A 90 -1.38 19.19 57.13
C GLY A 90 -1.27 17.68 57.39
N PRO A 91 -0.04 17.13 57.24
CA PRO A 91 0.21 15.70 57.03
C PRO A 91 0.58 14.91 58.30
N LEU A 92 0.62 13.59 58.18
CA LEU A 92 1.50 12.70 58.94
C LEU A 92 1.68 11.33 58.22
N GLU A 93 2.70 10.58 58.61
CA GLU A 93 3.12 9.29 58.03
C GLU A 93 2.35 8.09 58.63
N TYR A 94 2.50 6.87 58.08
CA TYR A 94 3.07 5.69 58.79
C TYR A 94 3.02 4.35 58.00
N SER A 95 4.21 3.76 57.79
CA SER A 95 4.59 2.34 58.05
C SER A 95 3.77 1.11 57.54
N TYR A 96 4.30 -0.09 57.83
CA TYR A 96 4.07 -1.37 57.11
C TYR A 96 3.71 -2.53 58.07
N TYR A 97 2.93 -3.53 57.59
CA TYR A 97 2.72 -4.90 58.15
C TYR A 97 1.95 -5.06 59.51
N PRO A 98 1.42 -6.28 59.86
CA PRO A 98 0.87 -7.37 59.03
C PRO A 98 -0.48 -8.02 59.51
N ALA A 99 -1.12 -8.78 58.60
CA ALA A 99 -2.07 -9.91 58.74
C ALA A 99 -2.81 -10.27 60.07
N SER A 100 -4.14 -10.54 59.98
CA SER A 100 -4.74 -11.89 60.18
C SER A 100 -6.29 -11.96 60.07
N HIS A 101 -6.83 -13.19 60.05
CA HIS A 101 -8.19 -13.66 59.68
C HIS A 101 -9.43 -13.10 60.44
N SER A 102 -10.59 -13.05 59.73
CA SER A 102 -11.77 -13.90 60.06
C SER A 102 -12.97 -13.78 59.07
N THR A 103 -13.21 -14.84 58.28
CA THR A 103 -14.53 -15.41 57.82
C THR A 103 -15.69 -14.55 57.23
N PRO A 104 -16.61 -15.14 56.43
CA PRO A 104 -17.39 -14.39 55.44
C PRO A 104 -18.82 -14.01 55.85
N ILE A 105 -19.39 -13.00 55.17
CA ILE A 105 -20.83 -12.74 55.07
C ILE A 105 -21.24 -12.73 53.59
N SER A 106 -22.33 -13.42 53.28
CA SER A 106 -22.93 -13.47 51.94
C SER A 106 -23.81 -12.24 51.69
N HIS A 107 -23.69 -11.64 50.51
CA HIS A 107 -24.71 -10.75 49.95
C HIS A 107 -25.05 -11.16 48.51
N GLN A 108 -26.32 -10.98 48.16
CA GLN A 108 -26.97 -11.69 47.06
C GLN A 108 -26.93 -10.89 45.76
N PHE A 109 -26.82 -11.59 44.63
CA PHE A 109 -27.16 -11.03 43.32
C PHE A 109 -28.67 -10.78 43.25
N HIS A 110 -29.07 -9.52 43.09
CA HIS A 110 -30.42 -9.19 42.61
C HIS A 110 -30.45 -9.30 41.08
N GLY A 111 -31.08 -10.36 40.57
CA GLY A 111 -31.39 -10.49 39.14
C GLY A 111 -32.53 -9.57 38.72
N TYR A 112 -32.44 -9.01 37.52
CA TYR A 112 -33.54 -8.26 36.90
C TYR A 112 -34.63 -9.23 36.38
N PRO A 113 -35.93 -8.90 36.55
CA PRO A 113 -37.02 -9.74 36.06
C PRO A 113 -37.22 -9.62 34.53
N PRO A 114 -37.71 -10.68 33.85
CA PRO A 114 -38.02 -10.64 32.42
C PRO A 114 -39.31 -9.83 32.14
N PRO A 115 -39.46 -9.25 30.94
CA PRO A 115 -40.68 -8.52 30.55
C PRO A 115 -41.87 -9.48 30.28
N PRO A 116 -43.12 -9.04 30.56
CA PRO A 116 -44.32 -9.84 30.34
C PRO A 116 -44.80 -9.82 28.88
N PRO A 117 -45.55 -10.85 28.42
CA PRO A 117 -46.18 -10.87 27.10
C PRO A 117 -47.52 -10.10 27.09
N THR A 118 -47.80 -9.36 26.02
CA THR A 118 -49.09 -8.66 25.80
C THR A 118 -49.57 -8.77 24.35
N SER A 119 -50.89 -8.69 24.14
CA SER A 119 -51.57 -9.11 22.91
C SER A 119 -52.05 -7.96 22.00
N ASN A 120 -52.41 -8.33 20.76
CA ASN A 120 -53.36 -7.63 19.86
C ASN A 120 -54.71 -7.34 20.60
N PRO A 121 -55.64 -6.47 20.13
CA PRO A 121 -55.93 -5.95 18.77
C PRO A 121 -55.92 -4.38 18.72
N PRO A 122 -56.56 -3.60 17.80
CA PRO A 122 -57.43 -3.91 16.64
C PRO A 122 -57.13 -3.10 15.34
N GLN A 123 -58.13 -2.93 14.45
CA GLN A 123 -58.11 -2.07 13.25
C GLN A 123 -59.12 -0.91 13.38
N SER A 124 -58.85 0.25 12.76
CA SER A 124 -59.60 0.77 11.56
C SER A 124 -59.46 2.29 11.30
N THR A 125 -59.75 2.65 10.04
CA THR A 125 -60.05 3.98 9.42
C THR A 125 -58.98 5.10 9.38
N LEU A 126 -59.08 5.91 8.31
CA LEU A 126 -58.17 6.99 7.92
C LEU A 126 -58.73 8.37 8.29
N GLN A 127 -57.86 9.37 8.42
CA GLN A 127 -57.90 10.60 7.62
C GLN A 127 -56.50 11.22 7.47
N SER A 128 -56.26 12.04 6.44
CA SER A 128 -54.91 12.31 5.92
C SER A 128 -54.66 13.76 5.49
N TYR A 129 -53.44 14.25 5.75
CA TYR A 129 -52.71 15.32 5.05
C TYR A 129 -51.21 15.22 5.46
N GLY A 130 -50.21 15.24 4.57
CA GLY A 130 -50.22 15.07 3.11
C GLY A 130 -48.84 15.31 2.45
N SER A 131 -48.31 14.28 1.75
CA SER A 131 -47.21 14.32 0.75
C SER A 131 -45.79 14.69 1.23
N PHE A 132 -44.68 14.28 0.57
CA PHE A 132 -44.50 13.72 -0.78
C PHE A 132 -43.65 12.43 -0.83
N HIS A 133 -43.84 11.63 -1.89
CA HIS A 133 -43.05 10.44 -2.26
C HIS A 133 -42.71 10.46 -3.76
N TYR A 134 -41.64 9.77 -4.15
CA TYR A 134 -41.46 9.20 -5.51
C TYR A 134 -41.99 7.75 -5.53
N GLY A 135 -42.45 7.25 -6.67
CA GLY A 135 -43.09 5.93 -6.77
C GLY A 135 -42.80 5.14 -8.05
N SER A 136 -43.10 3.84 -8.00
CA SER A 136 -43.05 2.90 -9.13
C SER A 136 -44.44 2.73 -9.77
N SER A 137 -44.48 2.32 -11.04
CA SER A 137 -45.71 2.19 -11.83
C SER A 137 -45.88 0.79 -12.44
N HIS A 138 -47.11 0.27 -12.45
CA HIS A 138 -47.48 -0.98 -13.13
C HIS A 138 -48.60 -0.77 -14.17
N TYR A 139 -48.48 -1.53 -15.27
CA TYR A 139 -49.47 -2.04 -16.24
C TYR A 139 -50.93 -1.55 -16.29
N LEU A 140 -51.45 -1.49 -17.54
CA LEU A 140 -52.88 -1.42 -17.88
C LEU A 140 -53.46 -2.80 -18.23
N GLN A 141 -54.80 -2.92 -18.14
CA GLN A 141 -55.58 -4.16 -18.28
C GLN A 141 -56.13 -4.43 -19.69
N HIS A 142 -56.52 -5.69 -19.95
CA HIS A 142 -57.79 -6.01 -20.60
C HIS A 142 -58.40 -7.30 -19.99
N GLN A 143 -59.59 -7.73 -20.44
CA GLN A 143 -60.61 -8.41 -19.59
C GLN A 143 -60.91 -9.89 -19.95
N ASN A 144 -61.71 -10.52 -19.07
CA ASN A 144 -62.51 -11.75 -19.23
C ASN A 144 -61.76 -13.11 -19.14
N SER A 145 -62.33 -14.19 -18.57
CA SER A 145 -63.59 -14.34 -17.79
C SER A 145 -63.69 -15.72 -17.10
N GLY A 146 -64.42 -15.81 -15.97
CA GLY A 146 -65.04 -17.06 -15.48
C GLY A 146 -64.25 -17.85 -14.40
N PRO A 147 -64.90 -18.32 -13.31
CA PRO A 147 -64.26 -19.08 -12.23
C PRO A 147 -64.61 -20.59 -12.23
N LEU A 148 -63.79 -21.41 -11.56
CA LEU A 148 -64.18 -22.69 -10.96
C LEU A 148 -63.20 -23.10 -9.82
N GLN A 149 -63.57 -24.10 -9.01
CA GLN A 149 -62.94 -24.47 -7.72
C GLN A 149 -62.04 -25.74 -7.80
N PRO A 150 -61.21 -26.03 -6.77
CA PRO A 150 -60.18 -27.10 -6.79
C PRO A 150 -60.74 -28.50 -6.48
N PRO A 151 -59.90 -29.57 -6.54
CA PRO A 151 -59.43 -30.13 -5.25
C PRO A 151 -58.03 -30.81 -5.23
N ASP A 152 -57.41 -30.80 -4.05
CA ASP A 152 -56.75 -31.87 -3.26
C ASP A 152 -55.88 -33.04 -3.84
N ASN A 153 -54.81 -33.31 -3.07
CA ASN A 153 -54.31 -34.62 -2.56
C ASN A 153 -53.38 -35.58 -3.36
N GLN A 154 -52.21 -35.83 -2.72
CA GLN A 154 -51.61 -37.13 -2.35
C GLN A 154 -51.03 -38.14 -3.39
N SER A 155 -49.69 -38.25 -3.34
CA SER A 155 -48.91 -39.49 -3.11
C SER A 155 -48.58 -40.52 -4.23
N ASN A 156 -47.33 -40.99 -4.19
CA ASN A 156 -46.80 -42.34 -4.53
C ASN A 156 -46.82 -42.89 -6.00
N VAL A 157 -45.62 -42.91 -6.63
CA VAL A 157 -44.82 -44.11 -7.09
C VAL A 157 -45.57 -45.33 -7.69
N PRO A 158 -45.16 -46.00 -8.83
CA PRO A 158 -43.98 -45.87 -9.74
C PRO A 158 -44.47 -45.60 -11.23
N PRO A 159 -44.22 -46.34 -12.37
CA PRO A 159 -43.17 -47.30 -12.82
C PRO A 159 -42.59 -47.21 -14.28
N ARG A 160 -41.29 -47.55 -14.39
CA ARG A 160 -40.48 -48.31 -15.41
C ARG A 160 -41.02 -48.71 -16.83
N VAL A 161 -40.09 -48.68 -17.83
CA VAL A 161 -40.05 -49.37 -19.17
C VAL A 161 -40.97 -48.75 -20.27
N SER A 162 -40.69 -48.71 -21.60
CA SER A 162 -39.64 -49.19 -22.58
C SER A 162 -39.17 -48.01 -23.49
N GLY A 163 -38.23 -48.01 -24.46
CA GLY A 163 -37.69 -48.96 -25.48
C GLY A 163 -38.00 -48.39 -26.90
N GLU A 164 -37.26 -48.61 -28.02
CA GLU A 164 -36.05 -49.43 -28.31
C GLU A 164 -35.46 -49.05 -29.72
N TYR A 165 -34.53 -49.88 -30.27
CA TYR A 165 -33.91 -49.94 -31.61
C TYR A 165 -32.60 -49.16 -31.93
N SER A 166 -31.62 -49.67 -32.73
CA SER A 166 -31.00 -51.02 -32.85
C SER A 166 -29.77 -51.01 -33.81
N SER A 167 -28.70 -51.78 -33.50
CA SER A 167 -27.67 -52.45 -34.38
C SER A 167 -26.30 -52.54 -33.64
N HIS A 168 -25.78 -53.72 -33.25
CA HIS A 168 -25.01 -54.74 -34.04
C HIS A 168 -23.55 -54.31 -34.39
N TYR A 169 -22.48 -55.10 -34.22
CA TYR A 169 -22.34 -56.57 -34.08
C TYR A 169 -21.14 -57.06 -33.22
N HIS A 170 -21.32 -58.28 -32.65
CA HIS A 170 -20.38 -59.37 -32.29
C HIS A 170 -19.09 -59.26 -31.41
N TYR A 171 -18.98 -60.28 -30.54
CA TYR A 171 -17.82 -60.84 -29.81
C TYR A 171 -16.82 -61.60 -30.71
N GLN A 172 -15.57 -61.77 -30.25
CA GLN A 172 -14.99 -63.13 -30.03
C GLN A 172 -13.73 -63.15 -29.13
N ASP A 173 -13.47 -64.32 -28.53
CA ASP A 173 -12.34 -64.62 -27.62
C ASP A 173 -11.01 -64.91 -28.34
N SER A 174 -9.89 -64.82 -27.60
CA SER A 174 -8.81 -65.84 -27.62
C SER A 174 -7.79 -65.61 -26.49
N SER A 175 -6.95 -66.61 -26.22
CA SER A 175 -6.15 -66.73 -24.98
C SER A 175 -4.69 -67.15 -25.23
N SER A 176 -3.92 -67.35 -24.13
CA SER A 176 -2.56 -67.91 -24.08
C SER A 176 -1.42 -67.01 -24.60
N SER A 177 -0.14 -67.17 -24.24
CA SER A 177 0.53 -67.70 -23.03
C SER A 177 2.04 -67.45 -23.16
N MET A 178 2.83 -67.43 -22.06
CA MET A 178 4.21 -67.98 -21.98
C MET A 178 4.84 -67.76 -20.59
N SER A 179 5.56 -68.78 -20.16
CA SER A 179 6.06 -69.12 -18.82
C SER A 179 7.39 -68.48 -18.35
N GLY A 180 7.42 -68.01 -17.09
CA GLY A 180 8.47 -68.26 -16.07
C GLY A 180 9.93 -67.77 -16.29
N PRO A 181 10.87 -68.05 -15.35
CA PRO A 181 10.70 -68.83 -14.11
C PRO A 181 11.25 -68.21 -12.77
N THR A 182 10.51 -68.46 -11.68
CA THR A 182 10.91 -68.73 -10.27
C THR A 182 12.11 -68.05 -9.57
N GLY A 183 11.86 -67.50 -8.36
CA GLY A 183 12.83 -67.29 -7.28
C GLY A 183 12.13 -66.88 -5.96
N ASN A 184 12.23 -67.69 -4.90
CA ASN A 184 11.41 -67.57 -3.67
C ASN A 184 12.03 -66.63 -2.61
N TYR A 185 11.21 -65.88 -1.85
CA TYR A 185 10.71 -66.31 -0.52
C TYR A 185 9.75 -65.28 0.11
N ASP A 186 8.99 -65.71 1.12
CA ASP A 186 7.80 -65.04 1.66
C ASP A 186 8.07 -63.86 2.61
N HIS A 187 7.13 -62.91 2.67
CA HIS A 187 6.50 -62.56 3.95
C HIS A 187 5.11 -61.92 3.78
N ILE A 188 4.33 -61.94 4.86
CA ILE A 188 2.90 -61.59 4.94
C ILE A 188 2.62 -60.14 4.49
N ASN A 189 1.54 -59.97 3.73
CA ASN A 189 1.03 -58.69 3.24
C ASN A 189 -0.30 -58.35 3.92
N ASP A 190 -0.42 -57.15 4.50
CA ASP A 190 -1.68 -56.62 5.01
C ASP A 190 -1.87 -55.18 4.49
N GLY A 191 -3.02 -54.90 3.89
CA GLY A 191 -3.12 -53.93 2.80
C GLY A 191 -3.47 -52.50 3.22
N SER A 192 -2.48 -51.60 3.22
CA SER A 192 -2.74 -50.15 3.31
C SER A 192 -2.07 -49.38 2.17
N THR A 193 -2.86 -48.98 1.17
CA THR A 193 -2.41 -48.20 0.01
C THR A 193 -2.35 -46.70 0.34
N THR A 194 -1.40 -46.31 1.19
CA THR A 194 -1.09 -44.89 1.44
C THR A 194 -0.70 -44.18 0.14
N ARG A 195 -1.49 -43.20 -0.29
CA ARG A 195 -1.04 -42.22 -1.28
C ARG A 195 0.10 -41.38 -0.69
N PRO A 196 1.12 -40.99 -1.47
CA PRO A 196 2.10 -40.00 -1.03
C PRO A 196 1.43 -38.64 -0.74
N PRO A 197 2.06 -37.77 0.07
CA PRO A 197 1.53 -36.43 0.36
C PRO A 197 1.40 -35.59 -0.92
N VAL A 198 0.42 -34.70 -0.94
CA VAL A 198 -0.04 -34.06 -2.18
C VAL A 198 0.87 -32.92 -2.65
N TYR A 199 1.49 -32.14 -1.74
CA TYR A 199 2.48 -31.10 -2.09
C TYR A 199 3.65 -31.01 -1.08
N PRO A 200 4.86 -30.60 -1.54
CA PRO A 200 6.00 -30.23 -0.68
C PRO A 200 5.83 -28.82 -0.09
N SER A 201 6.77 -28.41 0.77
CA SER A 201 6.73 -27.11 1.46
C SER A 201 7.32 -25.95 0.65
N ILE A 202 7.08 -24.71 1.11
CA ILE A 202 7.71 -23.52 0.53
C ILE A 202 9.23 -23.46 0.79
N ASP A 203 9.69 -24.11 1.87
CA ASP A 203 11.10 -24.21 2.24
C ASP A 203 11.85 -25.16 1.28
N ASP A 204 11.21 -26.25 0.82
CA ASP A 204 11.77 -27.15 -0.22
C ASP A 204 12.10 -26.40 -1.53
N LEU A 205 11.37 -25.34 -1.86
CA LEU A 205 11.68 -24.50 -3.02
C LEU A 205 12.79 -23.48 -2.78
N MET A 206 12.99 -23.01 -1.54
CA MET A 206 14.13 -22.15 -1.21
C MET A 206 15.45 -22.93 -1.37
N ASP A 207 15.47 -24.19 -0.94
CA ASP A 207 16.63 -25.07 -1.12
C ASP A 207 16.91 -25.37 -2.60
N ASN A 208 15.88 -25.59 -3.43
CA ASN A 208 16.06 -25.87 -4.86
C ASN A 208 16.56 -24.67 -5.70
N VAL A 209 16.60 -23.43 -5.15
CA VAL A 209 17.20 -22.25 -5.84
C VAL A 209 18.70 -22.16 -5.57
N HIS A 210 19.44 -23.23 -5.91
CA HIS A 210 20.90 -23.20 -5.93
C HIS A 210 21.42 -22.25 -7.03
N LEU A 211 21.90 -21.07 -6.61
CA LEU A 211 22.73 -20.19 -7.43
C LEU A 211 24.21 -20.59 -7.25
N SER A 212 24.84 -21.08 -8.31
CA SER A 212 26.23 -21.55 -8.30
C SER A 212 27.24 -20.39 -8.41
N ASP A 213 27.37 -19.62 -7.34
CA ASP A 213 28.37 -18.55 -7.24
C ASP A 213 29.81 -19.09 -7.37
N SER A 214 30.52 -18.59 -8.36
CA SER A 214 31.86 -19.03 -8.76
C SER A 214 32.92 -17.93 -8.58
N HIS A 215 32.97 -17.34 -7.38
CA HIS A 215 33.99 -16.37 -6.99
C HIS A 215 34.72 -16.73 -5.69
N VAL A 216 35.99 -16.30 -5.62
CA VAL A 216 36.98 -16.73 -4.63
C VAL A 216 36.78 -16.00 -3.29
N LYS A 217 36.76 -16.76 -2.19
CA LYS A 217 36.69 -16.21 -0.83
C LYS A 217 37.98 -15.47 -0.45
N PRO A 218 37.93 -14.20 -0.01
CA PRO A 218 38.92 -13.65 0.92
C PRO A 218 38.64 -14.20 2.33
N SER A 219 39.68 -14.56 3.08
CA SER A 219 39.56 -15.08 4.44
C SER A 219 39.52 -13.97 5.50
N ALA A 220 38.55 -14.04 6.41
CA ALA A 220 38.48 -13.17 7.59
C ALA A 220 39.26 -13.80 8.78
N PRO A 221 39.81 -13.00 9.72
CA PRO A 221 40.50 -13.51 10.89
C PRO A 221 39.57 -14.19 11.91
N ALA A 222 40.11 -15.10 12.72
CA ALA A 222 39.35 -15.81 13.75
C ALA A 222 39.21 -14.99 15.05
N SER A 223 38.02 -15.06 15.66
CA SER A 223 37.75 -14.53 17.00
C SER A 223 38.19 -15.51 18.10
N PRO A 224 38.63 -15.04 19.29
CA PRO A 224 39.06 -15.90 20.39
C PRO A 224 37.89 -16.59 21.13
N PRO A 225 38.13 -17.74 21.79
CA PRO A 225 37.07 -18.54 22.43
C PRO A 225 36.67 -18.02 23.84
N THR A 226 35.39 -18.17 24.16
CA THR A 226 34.80 -17.90 25.48
C THR A 226 34.95 -19.09 26.43
N PRO A 227 35.36 -18.91 27.71
CA PRO A 227 35.37 -19.97 28.72
C PRO A 227 33.97 -20.19 29.34
N SER A 228 33.72 -21.41 29.86
CA SER A 228 32.41 -21.84 30.35
C SER A 228 32.34 -22.12 31.86
N ALA A 229 31.28 -21.59 32.48
CA ALA A 229 30.57 -21.98 33.71
C ALA A 229 31.30 -22.67 34.89
N SER A 230 31.16 -22.09 36.09
CA SER A 230 30.75 -22.82 37.30
C SER A 230 30.15 -21.91 38.38
N LEU A 231 29.15 -22.44 39.10
CA LEU A 231 28.58 -21.96 40.38
C LEU A 231 29.15 -22.86 41.51
N PRO A 232 29.00 -22.58 42.84
CA PRO A 232 27.89 -21.82 43.46
C PRO A 232 28.23 -20.93 44.69
N SER A 233 27.17 -20.49 45.38
CA SER A 233 27.07 -20.06 46.79
C SER A 233 27.57 -18.66 47.23
N SER A 234 26.60 -17.83 47.59
CA SER A 234 26.65 -16.69 48.53
C SER A 234 26.75 -17.18 50.00
N PRO A 235 26.75 -16.34 51.06
CA PRO A 235 26.72 -14.86 51.15
C PRO A 235 27.75 -14.32 52.22
N PRO A 236 27.53 -13.20 52.96
CA PRO A 236 27.26 -11.79 52.60
C PRO A 236 28.29 -10.79 53.21
N LYS A 237 27.99 -9.48 53.11
CA LYS A 237 28.23 -8.37 54.10
C LYS A 237 29.25 -7.24 53.79
N TYR A 238 28.65 -6.06 53.58
CA TYR A 238 28.92 -4.75 54.21
C TYR A 238 30.06 -3.80 53.78
N HIS A 239 29.68 -2.51 53.84
CA HIS A 239 30.44 -1.28 54.10
C HIS A 239 31.43 -0.67 53.08
N SER A 240 30.91 0.30 52.32
CA SER A 240 31.30 1.73 52.37
C SER A 240 32.68 2.12 52.93
N GLY A 241 33.52 2.78 52.11
CA GLY A 241 34.73 3.50 52.56
C GLY A 241 35.46 4.22 51.40
N PRO A 242 36.21 5.33 51.63
CA PRO A 242 36.76 6.18 50.57
C PRO A 242 38.29 6.08 50.34
N LEU A 243 38.77 6.90 49.39
CA LEU A 243 40.15 7.38 49.10
C LEU A 243 40.94 7.79 50.40
N PRO A 244 42.31 7.97 50.40
CA PRO A 244 43.17 8.39 49.27
C PRO A 244 44.68 7.96 49.23
N MET A 245 45.38 8.38 48.15
CA MET A 245 46.77 8.93 48.06
C MET A 245 48.05 8.21 48.60
N THR A 246 49.11 8.22 47.74
CA THR A 246 50.57 8.42 48.02
C THR A 246 51.41 7.27 48.66
N THR A 247 52.76 7.17 48.54
CA THR A 247 53.83 8.12 48.09
C THR A 247 55.15 7.42 47.59
N LYS A 248 56.05 8.19 46.91
CA LYS A 248 57.54 8.02 46.79
C LYS A 248 58.07 6.87 45.90
N TYR A 249 59.22 6.93 45.19
CA TYR A 249 60.31 7.90 44.82
C TYR A 249 60.96 7.37 43.49
N ASN A 250 61.91 7.93 42.72
CA ASN A 250 62.75 9.16 42.60
C ASN A 250 63.23 9.25 41.10
N GLY A 251 64.09 10.15 40.57
CA GLY A 251 64.78 11.36 41.06
C GLY A 251 66.03 11.72 40.20
N MET A 252 66.30 13.02 39.95
CA MET A 252 67.45 13.64 39.21
C MET A 252 67.57 13.41 37.67
N GLY A 253 67.85 14.42 36.82
CA GLY A 253 67.83 15.88 37.05
C GLY A 253 68.37 16.81 35.91
N THR A 254 67.95 18.09 35.93
CA THR A 254 68.56 19.31 35.32
C THR A 254 68.57 19.50 33.77
N MET A 255 68.39 20.72 33.18
CA MET A 255 68.09 22.08 33.69
C MET A 255 67.53 23.09 32.61
N TYR A 256 66.65 24.01 33.03
CA TYR A 256 66.22 25.35 32.51
C TYR A 256 65.90 25.64 31.01
N GLY A 257 64.92 26.51 30.67
CA GLY A 257 63.84 27.12 31.49
C GLY A 257 63.12 28.39 30.95
N HIS A 258 61.86 28.60 31.42
CA HIS A 258 61.10 29.88 31.57
C HIS A 258 60.54 30.67 30.36
N PRO A 259 59.49 31.54 30.53
CA PRO A 259 58.43 31.61 31.55
C PRO A 259 56.98 31.87 31.02
N ASN A 260 55.99 31.98 31.94
CA ASN A 260 54.58 32.34 31.70
C ASN A 260 54.28 33.85 31.94
N SER A 261 53.08 34.31 31.52
CA SER A 261 52.03 34.95 32.37
C SER A 261 51.40 36.30 31.92
N SER A 262 50.15 36.45 32.38
CA SER A 262 49.08 37.45 32.22
C SER A 262 49.39 38.94 32.53
N PHE A 263 48.60 39.90 32.00
CA PHE A 263 47.65 40.78 32.75
C PHE A 263 47.06 42.02 31.98
N SER A 264 45.87 42.46 32.41
CA SER A 264 45.22 43.81 32.41
C SER A 264 45.43 44.90 31.32
N ARG A 265 44.33 45.21 30.58
CA ARG A 265 43.40 46.38 30.70
C ARG A 265 43.90 47.87 30.74
N TRP A 266 43.03 48.76 30.21
CA TRP A 266 42.99 50.26 30.30
C TRP A 266 43.92 51.04 29.34
N GLU A 267 43.60 52.25 28.78
CA GLU A 267 42.37 53.09 28.78
C GLU A 267 42.33 54.14 27.61
N THR A 268 41.19 54.85 27.40
CA THR A 268 40.96 56.18 26.71
C THR A 268 41.48 56.44 25.26
N SER A 269 40.72 56.84 24.21
CA SER A 269 39.69 57.91 23.97
C SER A 269 40.28 59.34 23.84
N SER A 270 40.00 60.25 22.88
CA SER A 270 38.92 60.46 21.86
C SER A 270 39.48 61.26 20.63
N THR A 271 38.82 61.98 19.68
CA THR A 271 37.43 62.50 19.42
C THR A 271 37.27 63.01 17.95
N GLY A 272 36.03 63.09 17.41
CA GLY A 272 35.59 64.05 16.33
C GLY A 272 35.75 63.63 14.84
N GLN A 273 34.97 64.16 13.86
CA GLN A 273 33.74 64.99 13.90
C GLN A 273 32.97 64.97 12.52
N MET A 274 31.69 65.36 12.54
CA MET A 274 30.68 65.83 11.50
C MET A 274 31.15 66.18 10.04
N GLU A 275 30.33 66.22 8.96
CA GLU A 275 28.86 66.06 8.72
C GLU A 275 28.46 65.72 7.23
N GLN A 276 27.20 65.95 6.83
CA GLN A 276 26.52 65.59 5.55
C GLN A 276 26.68 66.63 4.38
N PRO A 277 25.75 66.76 3.38
CA PRO A 277 25.45 65.89 2.20
C PRO A 277 25.47 66.62 0.82
N SER A 278 25.19 65.94 -0.30
CA SER A 278 24.28 66.40 -1.40
C SER A 278 24.21 65.47 -2.64
N VAL A 279 23.18 65.64 -3.48
CA VAL A 279 22.90 64.93 -4.77
C VAL A 279 22.16 65.91 -5.72
N PRO A 280 22.54 66.07 -7.02
CA PRO A 280 21.53 65.86 -8.10
C PRO A 280 22.02 65.48 -9.54
N ALA A 281 21.14 64.74 -10.25
CA ALA A 281 20.71 64.91 -11.66
C ALA A 281 21.64 64.69 -12.91
N SER A 282 21.32 63.62 -13.66
CA SER A 282 21.07 63.51 -15.13
C SER A 282 22.00 64.11 -16.21
N SER A 283 22.39 63.31 -17.22
CA SER A 283 21.68 63.17 -18.53
C SER A 283 22.47 62.48 -19.68
N HIS A 284 21.74 62.03 -20.72
CA HIS A 284 22.12 61.69 -22.12
C HIS A 284 23.28 60.70 -22.50
N SER A 285 22.85 59.49 -22.92
CA SER A 285 22.94 58.95 -24.30
C SER A 285 24.26 58.48 -24.96
N THR A 286 24.15 57.30 -25.61
CA THR A 286 24.88 56.82 -26.82
C THR A 286 26.40 56.63 -26.82
N SER A 287 26.85 55.36 -26.78
CA SER A 287 27.48 54.68 -27.95
C SER A 287 27.73 53.19 -27.66
N HIS A 288 28.01 52.38 -28.69
CA HIS A 288 28.28 50.94 -28.57
C HIS A 288 29.73 50.64 -28.14
N ALA A 289 29.90 49.66 -27.25
CA ALA A 289 31.11 48.85 -27.15
C ALA A 289 30.74 47.44 -26.65
N GLU A 290 31.41 46.42 -27.17
CA GLU A 290 31.21 45.02 -26.75
C GLU A 290 31.99 44.74 -25.45
N THR A 291 31.36 44.07 -24.48
CA THR A 291 32.07 43.57 -23.28
C THR A 291 31.69 42.13 -22.97
N SER A 292 32.69 41.25 -23.00
CA SER A 292 32.59 39.81 -22.75
C SER A 292 32.47 39.51 -21.24
N HIS A 293 31.24 39.38 -20.75
CA HIS A 293 30.99 38.92 -19.38
C HIS A 293 31.23 37.41 -19.22
N ALA A 294 32.51 37.04 -19.03
CA ALA A 294 32.87 35.77 -18.43
C ALA A 294 32.21 35.66 -17.04
N HIS A 295 31.28 34.71 -16.87
CA HIS A 295 30.76 34.39 -15.55
C HIS A 295 31.87 33.73 -14.72
N ASN A 296 32.13 34.27 -13.52
CA ASN A 296 33.06 33.66 -12.58
C ASN A 296 32.57 32.26 -12.19
N MET A 297 33.33 31.23 -12.56
CA MET A 297 33.14 29.88 -12.03
C MET A 297 33.57 29.84 -10.56
N GLN A 298 32.66 30.17 -9.65
CA GLN A 298 32.88 30.01 -8.22
C GLN A 298 32.83 28.53 -7.84
N LEU A 299 33.96 27.85 -8.01
CA LEU A 299 34.16 26.45 -7.67
C LEU A 299 34.09 26.30 -6.14
N MET A 300 33.03 25.67 -5.61
CA MET A 300 32.92 25.49 -4.16
C MET A 300 33.91 24.42 -3.67
N THR A 301 34.77 24.81 -2.73
CA THR A 301 35.73 23.92 -2.08
C THR A 301 35.03 22.99 -1.11
N ALA A 302 35.31 21.69 -1.21
CA ALA A 302 34.83 20.70 -0.25
C ALA A 302 35.40 20.95 1.17
N PRO A 303 34.68 20.59 2.25
CA PRO A 303 35.16 20.74 3.62
C PRO A 303 36.50 20.03 3.88
N SER A 304 37.30 20.56 4.81
CA SER A 304 38.58 19.94 5.19
C SER A 304 38.37 18.58 5.88
N PRO A 305 39.14 17.53 5.54
CA PRO A 305 38.86 16.14 5.96
C PRO A 305 39.31 15.82 7.39
N LYS A 306 38.97 16.66 8.38
CA LYS A 306 39.35 16.52 9.80
C LYS A 306 38.31 17.01 10.83
N VAL A 307 37.05 17.23 10.44
CA VAL A 307 35.94 17.49 11.37
C VAL A 307 35.02 16.27 11.42
N SER A 308 34.59 15.86 12.61
CA SER A 308 33.58 14.81 12.78
C SER A 308 32.21 15.40 12.46
N LEU A 309 31.71 15.18 11.24
CA LEU A 309 30.41 15.67 10.79
C LEU A 309 29.28 15.20 11.72
N LYS A 310 28.34 16.10 12.02
CA LYS A 310 27.23 15.81 12.93
C LYS A 310 26.12 15.05 12.21
N VAL A 311 25.75 13.87 12.75
CA VAL A 311 24.52 13.17 12.31
C VAL A 311 23.30 13.94 12.80
N LEU A 312 22.39 14.27 11.88
CA LEU A 312 21.18 15.04 12.11
C LEU A 312 19.96 14.36 11.45
N LEU A 313 18.77 14.60 12.00
CA LEU A 313 17.52 14.07 11.44
C LEU A 313 17.02 14.96 10.29
N LEU A 314 17.18 14.50 9.06
CA LEU A 314 16.45 15.05 7.92
C LEU A 314 15.02 14.48 7.92
N HIS A 315 14.07 15.21 8.53
CA HIS A 315 12.63 14.95 8.41
C HIS A 315 11.94 16.10 7.68
N GLY A 316 11.27 15.81 6.56
CA GLY A 316 10.70 16.82 5.66
C GLY A 316 11.04 16.53 4.20
N ASN A 317 11.36 17.54 3.40
CA ASN A 317 11.62 17.40 1.96
C ASN A 317 12.98 17.98 1.53
N LEU A 318 13.64 17.30 0.59
CA LEU A 318 14.76 17.84 -0.19
C LEU A 318 14.28 18.28 -1.58
N ASP A 319 14.28 19.58 -1.82
CA ASP A 319 14.11 20.20 -3.13
C ASP A 319 15.47 20.18 -3.85
N ILE A 320 15.58 19.38 -4.91
CA ILE A 320 16.84 19.08 -5.59
C ILE A 320 16.72 19.31 -7.09
N TRP A 321 17.70 20.01 -7.65
CA TRP A 321 17.95 20.05 -9.10
C TRP A 321 19.31 19.43 -9.41
N VAL A 322 19.34 18.53 -10.38
CA VAL A 322 20.58 18.03 -11.00
C VAL A 322 20.64 18.59 -12.42
N TYR A 323 21.51 19.58 -12.63
CA TYR A 323 21.58 20.30 -13.90
C TYR A 323 22.43 19.58 -14.93
N GLU A 324 23.74 19.47 -14.70
CA GLU A 324 24.69 18.91 -15.66
C GLU A 324 25.96 18.39 -14.98
N ALA A 325 26.70 17.54 -15.67
CA ALA A 325 28.11 17.28 -15.35
C ALA A 325 29.00 17.68 -16.53
N ARG A 326 30.26 18.00 -16.24
CA ARG A 326 31.28 18.35 -17.24
C ARG A 326 32.53 17.47 -17.06
N ASN A 327 33.21 17.20 -18.16
CA ASN A 327 34.50 16.50 -18.23
C ASN A 327 34.54 15.12 -17.53
N LEU A 328 33.46 14.34 -17.56
CA LEU A 328 33.45 12.98 -16.99
C LEU A 328 34.49 12.08 -17.67
N PRO A 329 35.10 11.10 -16.97
CA PRO A 329 35.93 10.07 -17.63
C PRO A 329 35.08 9.21 -18.58
N ASN A 330 35.72 8.61 -19.57
CA ASN A 330 35.10 7.61 -20.45
C ASN A 330 35.39 6.20 -19.90
N MET A 331 34.37 5.49 -19.43
CA MET A 331 34.51 4.15 -18.84
C MET A 331 34.34 3.01 -19.86
N ASP A 332 33.61 3.23 -20.97
CA ASP A 332 33.28 2.22 -22.01
C ASP A 332 34.47 1.71 -22.84
N MET A 333 35.68 2.17 -22.53
CA MET A 333 36.93 1.88 -23.24
C MET A 333 37.27 0.38 -23.39
N PHE A 334 36.65 -0.50 -22.61
CA PHE A 334 36.92 -1.94 -22.57
C PHE A 334 35.95 -2.83 -23.39
N HIS A 335 34.78 -2.35 -23.81
CA HIS A 335 33.79 -3.16 -24.53
C HIS A 335 33.92 -3.11 -26.07
N LYS A 336 35.15 -3.19 -26.60
CA LYS A 336 35.40 -3.31 -28.04
C LYS A 336 34.99 -4.69 -28.58
N THR A 337 33.76 -4.81 -29.05
CA THR A 337 33.28 -5.99 -29.76
C THR A 337 33.77 -5.94 -31.21
N ILE A 338 34.14 -7.09 -31.80
CA ILE A 338 34.75 -7.14 -33.15
C ILE A 338 33.83 -6.56 -34.25
N GLY A 339 32.52 -6.47 -34.02
CA GLY A 339 31.57 -5.83 -34.94
C GLY A 339 31.73 -4.31 -35.08
N ASP A 340 32.29 -3.61 -34.09
CA ASP A 340 32.32 -2.15 -34.04
C ASP A 340 33.41 -1.53 -34.96
N MET A 341 34.28 -2.35 -35.55
CA MET A 341 35.26 -1.89 -36.55
C MET A 341 34.63 -1.36 -37.86
N PHE A 342 33.31 -1.49 -38.04
CA PHE A 342 32.59 -1.09 -39.24
C PHE A 342 31.70 0.16 -39.09
N ASN A 343 31.78 0.91 -37.97
CA ASN A 343 30.97 2.11 -37.80
C ASN A 343 31.66 3.22 -36.98
N ASN A 344 31.86 4.40 -37.58
CA ASN A 344 32.49 5.56 -36.94
C ASN A 344 31.56 6.27 -35.93
N ARG A 345 31.29 5.63 -34.78
CA ARG A 345 30.63 6.27 -33.63
C ARG A 345 31.58 6.29 -32.44
N LYS A 346 31.76 7.47 -31.84
CA LYS A 346 32.61 7.66 -30.65
C LYS A 346 31.86 7.15 -29.41
N ILE A 347 32.06 5.88 -29.07
CA ILE A 347 31.49 5.30 -27.84
C ILE A 347 32.15 5.96 -26.62
N THR A 348 31.30 6.48 -25.73
CA THR A 348 31.67 7.07 -24.44
C THR A 348 30.60 6.73 -23.42
N SER A 349 30.89 6.97 -22.14
CA SER A 349 30.00 6.76 -20.99
C SER A 349 28.52 7.14 -21.19
N ASP A 350 27.66 6.37 -20.52
CA ASP A 350 26.21 6.53 -20.38
C ASP A 350 25.86 7.01 -18.94
N PRO A 351 26.23 8.24 -18.54
CA PRO A 351 26.12 8.68 -17.15
C PRO A 351 24.70 8.93 -16.62
N TYR A 352 24.55 8.75 -15.31
CA TYR A 352 23.43 9.20 -14.49
C TYR A 352 23.90 9.51 -13.05
N VAL A 353 23.02 10.09 -12.23
CA VAL A 353 23.27 10.38 -10.81
C VAL A 353 22.27 9.60 -9.94
N SER A 354 22.74 8.98 -8.86
CA SER A 354 21.90 8.51 -7.75
C SER A 354 22.02 9.47 -6.57
N ILE A 355 20.89 9.93 -6.05
CA ILE A 355 20.81 10.71 -4.81
C ILE A 355 20.63 9.69 -3.67
N THR A 356 21.57 9.65 -2.73
CA THR A 356 21.54 8.70 -1.61
C THR A 356 21.70 9.38 -0.25
N VAL A 357 21.03 8.83 0.75
CA VAL A 357 21.05 9.26 2.15
C VAL A 357 21.09 7.99 3.00
N THR A 358 22.03 7.88 3.95
CA THR A 358 22.22 6.66 4.77
C THR A 358 22.25 5.36 3.95
N GLY A 359 22.95 5.37 2.80
CA GLY A 359 23.01 4.22 1.86
C GLY A 359 21.77 4.05 0.97
N ALA A 360 20.57 4.33 1.47
CA ALA A 360 19.32 4.28 0.72
C ALA A 360 19.35 5.25 -0.48
N THR A 361 18.93 4.77 -1.66
CA THR A 361 18.77 5.63 -2.86
C THR A 361 17.37 6.22 -2.85
N ILE A 362 17.27 7.53 -2.64
CA ILE A 362 16.00 8.27 -2.55
C ILE A 362 15.59 8.92 -3.89
N GLY A 363 16.53 9.06 -4.83
CA GLY A 363 16.26 9.63 -6.16
C GLY A 363 17.33 9.23 -7.17
N ARG A 364 17.01 9.33 -8.46
CA ARG A 364 17.91 8.98 -9.57
C ARG A 364 17.56 9.78 -10.82
N THR A 365 18.57 10.29 -11.52
CA THR A 365 18.38 10.90 -12.84
C THR A 365 18.25 9.88 -13.96
N TYR A 366 17.68 10.31 -15.08
CA TYR A 366 17.71 9.52 -16.30
C TYR A 366 19.13 9.32 -16.85
N VAL A 367 19.33 8.22 -17.59
CA VAL A 367 20.60 7.90 -18.24
C VAL A 367 20.71 8.73 -19.51
N ILE A 368 21.83 9.44 -19.69
CA ILE A 368 22.15 10.16 -20.92
C ILE A 368 23.22 9.36 -21.64
N SER A 369 22.88 8.73 -22.77
CA SER A 369 23.82 7.86 -23.45
C SER A 369 24.93 8.64 -24.18
N ASN A 370 26.15 8.11 -24.12
CA ASN A 370 27.31 8.50 -24.91
C ASN A 370 27.67 9.98 -24.80
N ASN A 371 27.84 10.47 -23.57
CA ASN A 371 28.17 11.88 -23.33
C ASN A 371 29.03 12.11 -22.06
N GLU A 372 30.28 12.57 -22.25
CA GLU A 372 31.19 13.02 -21.17
C GLU A 372 30.74 14.34 -20.50
N ASN A 373 29.74 15.05 -21.06
CA ASN A 373 29.18 16.31 -20.55
C ASN A 373 27.62 16.26 -20.53
N PRO A 374 27.02 15.41 -19.69
CA PRO A 374 25.57 15.20 -19.65
C PRO A 374 24.81 16.40 -19.07
N VAL A 375 23.65 16.73 -19.66
CA VAL A 375 22.74 17.79 -19.19
C VAL A 375 21.36 17.17 -18.89
N TRP A 376 21.04 17.04 -17.61
CA TRP A 376 19.79 16.45 -17.11
C TRP A 376 18.70 17.50 -16.87
N THR A 377 19.04 18.63 -16.26
CA THR A 377 18.08 19.67 -15.83
C THR A 377 16.84 19.07 -15.15
N GLN A 378 17.06 18.09 -14.25
CA GLN A 378 16.00 17.30 -13.65
C GLN A 378 15.73 17.74 -12.20
N HIS A 379 14.45 17.94 -11.90
CA HIS A 379 13.94 18.31 -10.58
C HIS A 379 13.49 17.09 -9.79
N PHE A 380 13.65 17.15 -8.47
CA PHE A 380 13.10 16.20 -7.50
C PHE A 380 12.65 16.95 -6.24
N ASN A 381 11.51 16.54 -5.69
CA ASN A 381 11.03 16.97 -4.36
C ASN A 381 10.90 15.71 -3.50
N LEU A 382 11.96 15.34 -2.78
CA LEU A 382 12.09 14.01 -2.17
C LEU A 382 11.74 14.03 -0.68
N PRO A 383 10.77 13.23 -0.21
CA PRO A 383 10.53 13.06 1.22
C PRO A 383 11.71 12.35 1.88
N VAL A 384 12.11 12.81 3.06
CA VAL A 384 13.19 12.26 3.87
C VAL A 384 12.78 12.10 5.33
N ALA A 385 13.27 11.04 5.97
CA ALA A 385 13.09 10.70 7.38
C ALA A 385 14.34 10.00 7.95
N HIS A 386 15.53 10.54 7.64
CA HIS A 386 16.82 9.85 7.77
C HIS A 386 17.75 10.54 8.78
N TYR A 387 18.44 9.78 9.63
CA TYR A 387 19.53 10.27 10.47
C TYR A 387 20.86 10.26 9.72
N ALA A 388 21.23 11.38 9.11
CA ALA A 388 22.36 11.49 8.19
C ALA A 388 23.36 12.58 8.59
N ALA A 389 24.64 12.36 8.29
CA ALA A 389 25.67 13.41 8.33
C ALA A 389 25.86 14.06 6.94
N GLU A 390 25.57 13.33 5.86
CA GLU A 390 25.84 13.72 4.48
C GLU A 390 24.71 13.26 3.53
N VAL A 391 24.48 14.03 2.47
CA VAL A 391 23.70 13.65 1.27
C VAL A 391 24.67 13.45 0.12
N HIS A 392 24.60 12.31 -0.56
CA HIS A 392 25.51 11.97 -1.67
C HIS A 392 24.83 12.00 -3.03
N PHE A 393 25.52 12.58 -4.00
CA PHE A 393 25.21 12.59 -5.42
C PHE A 393 26.21 11.67 -6.12
N VAL A 394 25.86 10.40 -6.24
CA VAL A 394 26.73 9.33 -6.74
C VAL A 394 26.59 9.25 -8.26
N VAL A 395 27.58 9.80 -8.97
CA VAL A 395 27.68 9.80 -10.44
C VAL A 395 28.16 8.43 -10.89
N LYS A 396 27.39 7.79 -11.79
CA LYS A 396 27.59 6.41 -12.23
C LYS A 396 27.46 6.29 -13.73
N ASP A 397 28.14 5.30 -14.29
CA ASP A 397 27.94 4.81 -15.65
C ASP A 397 26.87 3.70 -15.69
N ASN A 398 26.31 3.44 -16.88
CA ASN A 398 25.15 2.54 -17.04
C ASN A 398 25.39 1.44 -18.08
N ASP A 399 26.49 0.71 -17.89
CA ASP A 399 26.89 -0.45 -18.66
C ASP A 399 25.82 -1.56 -18.70
N VAL A 400 25.96 -2.46 -19.68
CA VAL A 400 25.12 -3.65 -19.83
C VAL A 400 25.39 -4.69 -18.72
N VAL A 401 26.63 -4.77 -18.24
CA VAL A 401 27.08 -5.78 -17.26
C VAL A 401 26.90 -5.31 -15.81
N GLY A 402 26.98 -4.00 -15.55
CA GLY A 402 26.96 -3.39 -14.22
C GLY A 402 26.65 -1.90 -14.31
N SER A 403 26.78 -1.16 -13.22
CA SER A 403 26.83 0.31 -13.28
C SER A 403 28.10 0.75 -12.57
N GLN A 404 29.10 1.22 -13.33
CA GLN A 404 30.37 1.62 -12.75
C GLN A 404 30.23 2.93 -11.94
N LEU A 405 31.07 3.11 -10.92
CA LEU A 405 31.17 4.35 -10.16
C LEU A 405 32.13 5.31 -10.88
N ILE A 406 31.63 6.49 -11.27
CA ILE A 406 32.48 7.58 -11.79
C ILE A 406 33.00 8.44 -10.64
N GLY A 407 32.14 8.71 -9.65
CA GLY A 407 32.52 9.42 -8.43
C GLY A 407 31.32 9.94 -7.64
N ILE A 408 31.58 10.76 -6.63
CA ILE A 408 30.60 11.25 -5.65
C ILE A 408 30.81 12.76 -5.46
N VAL A 409 29.71 13.50 -5.45
CA VAL A 409 29.61 14.83 -4.83
C VAL A 409 28.86 14.68 -3.52
N THR A 410 29.29 15.37 -2.47
CA THR A 410 28.74 15.20 -1.13
C THR A 410 28.40 16.55 -0.50
N VAL A 411 27.22 16.63 0.13
CA VAL A 411 26.72 17.83 0.81
C VAL A 411 26.53 17.51 2.29
N PRO A 412 27.27 18.16 3.21
CA PRO A 412 27.07 18.00 4.64
C PRO A 412 25.66 18.43 5.07
N VAL A 413 24.99 17.59 5.86
CA VAL A 413 23.61 17.83 6.32
C VAL A 413 23.54 19.06 7.22
N GLU A 414 24.58 19.33 8.00
CA GLU A 414 24.69 20.53 8.84
C GLU A 414 24.56 21.86 8.07
N HIS A 415 24.94 21.90 6.79
CA HIS A 415 24.73 23.09 5.94
C HIS A 415 23.27 23.24 5.48
N LEU A 416 22.52 22.14 5.35
CA LEU A 416 21.12 22.16 4.89
C LEU A 416 20.17 22.76 5.94
N PHE A 417 20.53 22.71 7.22
CA PHE A 417 19.74 23.27 8.32
C PHE A 417 19.72 24.80 8.36
N GLY A 418 20.57 25.49 7.58
CA GLY A 418 20.49 26.94 7.40
C GLY A 418 19.27 27.40 6.60
N GLY A 419 18.57 26.49 5.91
CA GLY A 419 17.42 26.82 5.05
C GLY A 419 17.76 27.52 3.73
N GLU A 420 19.02 27.92 3.55
CA GLU A 420 19.54 28.48 2.30
C GLU A 420 19.59 27.43 1.18
N LYS A 421 19.52 27.90 -0.07
CA LYS A 421 19.66 27.06 -1.27
C LYS A 421 21.15 26.88 -1.57
N ILE A 422 21.67 25.66 -1.39
CA ILE A 422 23.05 25.32 -1.78
C ILE A 422 23.06 25.04 -3.28
N GLU A 423 23.75 25.88 -4.06
CA GLU A 423 23.77 25.78 -5.53
C GLU A 423 25.17 26.08 -6.09
N GLY A 424 25.67 25.26 -7.02
CA GLY A 424 26.96 25.51 -7.67
C GLY A 424 27.63 24.27 -8.29
N PHE A 425 28.81 24.49 -8.86
CA PHE A 425 29.66 23.41 -9.40
C PHE A 425 30.53 22.79 -8.30
N PHE A 426 30.34 21.49 -8.08
CA PHE A 426 31.10 20.70 -7.11
C PHE A 426 32.04 19.71 -7.82
N PRO A 427 33.27 19.51 -7.32
CA PRO A 427 34.21 18.54 -7.89
C PRO A 427 33.72 17.10 -7.65
N ILE A 428 33.71 16.28 -8.70
CA ILE A 428 33.32 14.86 -8.60
C ILE A 428 34.52 14.07 -8.06
N LEU A 429 34.40 13.52 -6.85
CA LEU A 429 35.50 12.82 -6.17
C LEU A 429 35.40 11.31 -6.34
N ASN A 430 36.54 10.64 -6.53
CA ASN A 430 36.65 9.19 -6.49
C ASN A 430 36.71 8.67 -5.03
N THR A 431 36.75 7.36 -4.85
CA THR A 431 36.82 6.69 -3.53
C THR A 431 38.07 7.01 -2.70
N SER A 432 39.08 7.68 -3.27
CA SER A 432 40.25 8.19 -2.54
C SER A 432 40.15 9.67 -2.13
N GLY A 433 38.98 10.29 -2.30
CA GLY A 433 38.75 11.71 -2.00
C GLY A 433 39.39 12.69 -3.00
N LYS A 434 39.86 12.20 -4.15
CA LYS A 434 40.50 13.00 -5.20
C LYS A 434 39.57 13.19 -6.40
N PRO A 435 39.65 14.30 -7.17
CA PRO A 435 38.85 14.46 -8.39
C PRO A 435 39.02 13.26 -9.34
N CYS A 436 37.92 12.74 -9.89
CA CYS A 436 37.95 11.53 -10.73
C CYS A 436 38.63 11.76 -12.09
N LYS A 437 38.52 12.97 -12.64
CA LYS A 437 39.24 13.49 -13.81
C LYS A 437 39.45 14.99 -13.61
N ALA A 438 40.52 15.56 -14.18
CA ALA A 438 40.79 16.99 -14.07
C ALA A 438 39.65 17.81 -14.69
N GLY A 439 39.08 18.75 -13.93
CA GLY A 439 37.92 19.54 -14.35
C GLY A 439 36.58 18.80 -14.32
N ALA A 440 36.50 17.58 -13.75
CA ALA A 440 35.26 16.84 -13.60
C ALA A 440 34.39 17.43 -12.49
N VAL A 441 33.22 17.98 -12.85
CA VAL A 441 32.31 18.70 -11.94
C VAL A 441 30.86 18.34 -12.21
N LEU A 442 30.04 18.42 -11.16
CA LEU A 442 28.58 18.30 -11.21
C LEU A 442 27.95 19.62 -10.75
N TYR A 443 26.98 20.13 -11.51
CA TYR A 443 26.15 21.29 -11.13
C TYR A 443 24.86 20.79 -10.50
N ILE A 444 24.67 21.11 -9.21
CA ILE A 444 23.45 20.81 -8.45
C ILE A 444 22.92 22.04 -7.74
N SER A 445 21.64 21.98 -7.41
CA SER A 445 20.99 22.79 -6.37
C SER A 445 20.32 21.86 -5.37
N ILE A 446 20.43 22.14 -4.08
CA ILE A 446 19.70 21.45 -3.01
C ILE A 446 19.24 22.44 -1.94
N LYS A 447 17.99 22.30 -1.52
CA LYS A 447 17.40 22.98 -0.36
C LYS A 447 16.63 21.98 0.49
N TYR A 448 16.82 22.03 1.80
CA TYR A 448 15.99 21.28 2.75
C TYR A 448 14.84 22.16 3.24
N THR A 449 13.64 21.58 3.31
CA THR A 449 12.48 22.16 3.99
C THR A 449 12.04 21.20 5.11
N PRO A 450 12.22 21.58 6.38
CA PRO A 450 11.76 20.79 7.53
C PRO A 450 10.25 20.54 7.48
N ILE A 451 9.81 19.42 8.09
CA ILE A 451 8.41 18.98 8.09
C ILE A 451 7.45 20.05 8.67
N GLU A 452 7.89 20.76 9.70
CA GLU A 452 7.17 21.85 10.38
C GLU A 452 6.99 23.10 9.50
N HIS A 453 7.68 23.21 8.37
CA HIS A 453 7.51 24.26 7.37
C HIS A 453 6.68 23.83 6.15
N LEU A 454 6.26 22.55 6.06
CA LEU A 454 5.39 22.07 5.00
C LEU A 454 3.93 22.35 5.35
N SER A 455 3.18 23.00 4.46
CA SER A 455 1.78 23.38 4.70
C SER A 455 0.88 22.19 5.02
N ILE A 456 1.12 21.02 4.39
CA ILE A 456 0.37 19.79 4.64
C ILE A 456 0.46 19.32 6.11
N TYR A 457 1.57 19.59 6.81
CA TYR A 457 1.78 19.14 8.19
C TYR A 457 0.83 19.81 9.21
N HIS A 458 0.24 20.95 8.88
CA HIS A 458 -0.58 21.76 9.80
C HIS A 458 -2.09 21.72 9.53
N HIS A 459 -2.52 21.40 8.31
CA HIS A 459 -3.90 21.68 7.87
C HIS A 459 -4.83 20.45 7.81
N GLY A 460 -4.32 19.23 7.91
CA GLY A 460 -5.09 18.00 7.69
C GLY A 460 -5.18 17.61 6.21
N ILE A 461 -5.95 16.56 5.89
CA ILE A 461 -6.09 16.03 4.52
C ILE A 461 -7.34 16.61 3.85
N GLY A 462 -7.25 16.93 2.56
CA GLY A 462 -8.39 17.53 1.85
C GLY A 462 -8.65 19.00 2.23
N ALA A 463 -7.71 19.63 2.95
CA ALA A 463 -7.87 20.94 3.56
C ALA A 463 -7.85 22.10 2.57
N GLY A 464 -8.82 23.02 2.75
CA GLY A 464 -9.03 24.19 1.89
C GLY A 464 -9.76 23.87 0.57
N PRO A 465 -10.42 24.86 -0.06
CA PRO A 465 -11.17 24.64 -1.30
C PRO A 465 -10.26 24.16 -2.46
N ASP A 466 -9.03 24.68 -2.48
CA ASP A 466 -8.01 24.43 -3.50
C ASP A 466 -7.27 23.10 -3.40
N TYR A 467 -7.62 22.18 -2.49
CA TYR A 467 -6.92 20.89 -2.36
C TYR A 467 -6.89 20.12 -3.69
N ARG A 468 -5.68 19.77 -4.16
CA ARG A 468 -5.43 19.21 -5.50
C ARG A 468 -5.17 17.70 -5.52
N GLY A 469 -5.26 17.05 -4.36
CA GLY A 469 -4.81 15.68 -4.16
C GLY A 469 -3.37 15.61 -3.66
N VAL A 470 -2.88 14.38 -3.53
CA VAL A 470 -1.46 14.09 -3.33
C VAL A 470 -0.69 14.61 -4.56
N PRO A 471 0.35 15.45 -4.37
CA PRO A 471 1.13 15.98 -5.49
C PRO A 471 2.08 14.92 -6.07
N GLY A 472 2.49 15.09 -7.33
CA GLY A 472 3.52 14.24 -7.94
C GLY A 472 3.06 12.80 -8.21
N THR A 473 1.82 12.59 -8.64
CA THR A 473 1.26 11.27 -8.97
C THR A 473 0.82 11.17 -10.43
N TYR A 474 0.71 9.96 -10.98
CA TYR A 474 0.32 9.74 -12.37
C TYR A 474 -1.14 10.13 -12.65
N PHE A 475 -2.07 9.71 -11.79
CA PHE A 475 -3.48 10.12 -11.87
C PHE A 475 -3.76 11.34 -10.96
N PRO A 476 -4.60 12.29 -11.40
CA PRO A 476 -4.99 13.46 -10.61
C PRO A 476 -6.14 13.14 -9.65
N LEU A 477 -6.39 14.02 -8.67
CA LEU A 477 -7.61 13.97 -7.87
C LEU A 477 -8.84 14.18 -8.77
N ARG A 478 -9.80 13.26 -8.68
CA ARG A 478 -11.12 13.37 -9.29
C ARG A 478 -12.14 13.85 -8.26
N ARG A 479 -13.07 14.71 -8.68
CA ARG A 479 -14.13 15.30 -7.85
C ARG A 479 -15.50 14.78 -8.26
N GLY A 480 -16.52 15.03 -7.43
CA GLY A 480 -17.91 14.60 -7.66
C GLY A 480 -18.15 13.09 -7.70
N GLY A 481 -17.24 12.27 -7.17
CA GLY A 481 -17.38 10.81 -7.17
C GLY A 481 -18.29 10.29 -6.05
N LYS A 482 -18.47 8.98 -6.01
CA LYS A 482 -19.00 8.24 -4.86
C LYS A 482 -18.13 7.03 -4.57
N VAL A 483 -17.87 6.77 -3.29
CA VAL A 483 -17.22 5.55 -2.80
C VAL A 483 -18.21 4.73 -2.00
N THR A 484 -18.10 3.40 -2.08
CA THR A 484 -18.68 2.47 -1.10
C THR A 484 -17.53 1.65 -0.53
N LEU A 485 -17.40 1.65 0.80
CA LEU A 485 -16.37 0.92 1.52
C LEU A 485 -16.95 -0.44 1.96
N TYR A 486 -16.15 -1.49 1.84
CA TYR A 486 -16.51 -2.84 2.24
C TYR A 486 -15.50 -3.36 3.26
N GLN A 487 -16.02 -3.98 4.32
CA GLN A 487 -15.31 -4.91 5.18
C GLN A 487 -15.77 -6.32 4.76
N ASP A 488 -14.82 -7.23 4.62
CA ASP A 488 -14.99 -8.59 4.12
C ASP A 488 -15.66 -8.71 2.73
N ALA A 489 -15.91 -9.95 2.30
CA ALA A 489 -16.69 -10.25 1.12
C ALA A 489 -18.19 -9.94 1.31
N HIS A 490 -18.72 -10.08 2.53
CA HIS A 490 -20.13 -9.90 2.82
C HIS A 490 -20.40 -9.58 4.30
N VAL A 491 -21.17 -8.52 4.57
CA VAL A 491 -21.76 -8.26 5.90
C VAL A 491 -23.24 -8.67 5.89
N PRO A 492 -23.66 -9.66 6.69
CA PRO A 492 -25.08 -10.03 6.83
C PRO A 492 -25.91 -8.92 7.48
N ASP A 493 -27.19 -8.80 7.12
CA ASP A 493 -28.07 -7.79 7.71
C ASP A 493 -28.29 -8.05 9.21
N GLY A 494 -28.11 -7.00 10.03
CA GLY A 494 -28.20 -7.12 11.49
C GLY A 494 -27.00 -7.78 12.18
N CYS A 495 -25.96 -8.17 11.44
CA CYS A 495 -24.70 -8.68 12.00
C CYS A 495 -24.02 -7.67 12.94
N LEU A 496 -23.98 -6.40 12.52
CA LEU A 496 -23.28 -5.31 13.18
C LEU A 496 -24.25 -4.19 13.61
N PRO A 497 -23.92 -3.41 14.65
CA PRO A 497 -24.80 -2.40 15.21
C PRO A 497 -25.13 -1.26 14.22
N ILE A 498 -26.29 -0.65 14.39
CA ILE A 498 -26.71 0.52 13.60
C ILE A 498 -25.91 1.75 14.05
N LEU A 499 -24.93 2.15 13.23
CA LEU A 499 -24.12 3.34 13.46
C LEU A 499 -24.82 4.59 12.92
N LYS A 500 -24.82 5.66 13.71
CA LYS A 500 -25.33 6.98 13.30
C LYS A 500 -24.20 7.83 12.75
N LEU A 501 -24.46 8.45 11.61
CA LEU A 501 -23.63 9.46 10.97
C LEU A 501 -24.25 10.85 11.20
N GLU A 502 -23.61 11.87 10.62
CA GLU A 502 -24.17 13.21 10.56
C GLU A 502 -25.55 13.31 9.90
N ASN A 503 -26.27 14.38 10.25
CA ASN A 503 -27.61 14.71 9.76
C ASN A 503 -28.67 13.61 9.98
N GLY A 504 -28.41 12.68 10.93
CA GLY A 504 -29.30 11.56 11.21
C GLY A 504 -29.23 10.41 10.19
N MET A 505 -28.27 10.45 9.27
CA MET A 505 -28.00 9.33 8.36
C MET A 505 -27.51 8.10 9.16
N GLN A 506 -27.72 6.91 8.62
CA GLN A 506 -27.19 5.67 9.17
C GLN A 506 -26.06 5.17 8.27
N TYR A 507 -25.04 4.53 8.87
CA TYR A 507 -24.04 3.80 8.09
C TYR A 507 -24.71 2.57 7.47
N VAL A 508 -24.38 2.27 6.22
CA VAL A 508 -24.90 1.11 5.48
C VAL A 508 -23.75 0.18 5.20
N HIS A 509 -23.73 -0.97 5.88
CA HIS A 509 -22.76 -2.03 5.65
C HIS A 509 -22.88 -2.55 4.22
N GLY A 510 -21.78 -2.49 3.45
CA GLY A 510 -21.74 -2.97 2.08
C GLY A 510 -21.57 -4.48 1.98
N LYS A 511 -22.09 -5.09 0.91
CA LYS A 511 -21.97 -6.54 0.64
C LYS A 511 -21.08 -6.73 -0.60
N CYS A 512 -19.76 -6.74 -0.42
CA CYS A 512 -18.79 -6.61 -1.53
C CYS A 512 -19.04 -7.58 -2.70
N TRP A 513 -19.12 -8.89 -2.42
CA TRP A 513 -19.26 -9.90 -3.46
C TRP A 513 -20.66 -9.96 -4.06
N HIS A 514 -21.69 -9.48 -3.35
CA HIS A 514 -23.02 -9.25 -3.93
C HIS A 514 -22.98 -8.10 -4.93
N ASP A 515 -22.42 -6.95 -4.53
CA ASP A 515 -22.31 -5.78 -5.40
C ASP A 515 -21.47 -6.09 -6.66
N ILE A 516 -20.43 -6.93 -6.53
CA ILE A 516 -19.64 -7.45 -7.66
C ILE A 516 -20.47 -8.42 -8.53
N PHE A 517 -21.18 -9.38 -7.93
CA PHE A 517 -22.06 -10.30 -8.65
C PHE A 517 -23.11 -9.56 -9.47
N ASP A 518 -23.77 -8.57 -8.87
CA ASP A 518 -24.80 -7.78 -9.52
C ASP A 518 -24.23 -6.83 -10.59
N ALA A 519 -23.07 -6.22 -10.34
CA ALA A 519 -22.35 -5.44 -11.33
C ALA A 519 -21.98 -6.27 -12.58
N ILE A 520 -21.46 -7.49 -12.40
CA ILE A 520 -21.16 -8.44 -13.49
C ILE A 520 -22.45 -8.88 -14.20
N ARG A 521 -23.50 -9.21 -13.44
CA ARG A 521 -24.82 -9.63 -13.96
C ARG A 521 -25.47 -8.55 -14.83
N GLN A 522 -25.37 -7.29 -14.42
CA GLN A 522 -26.02 -6.14 -15.06
C GLN A 522 -25.19 -5.48 -16.18
N ALA A 523 -23.92 -5.85 -16.36
CA ALA A 523 -23.04 -5.35 -17.41
C ALA A 523 -23.60 -5.66 -18.83
N ARG A 524 -23.35 -4.77 -19.79
CA ARG A 524 -23.84 -4.89 -21.19
C ARG A 524 -22.76 -4.63 -22.25
N ARG A 525 -21.58 -4.12 -21.88
CA ARG A 525 -20.49 -3.73 -22.78
C ARG A 525 -19.17 -4.39 -22.40
N LEU A 526 -18.71 -4.27 -21.15
CA LEU A 526 -17.42 -4.78 -20.70
C LEU A 526 -17.44 -5.33 -19.26
N ILE A 527 -16.62 -6.35 -19.01
CA ILE A 527 -16.26 -6.85 -17.69
C ILE A 527 -14.75 -7.12 -17.71
N TYR A 528 -13.95 -6.22 -17.14
CA TYR A 528 -12.49 -6.33 -17.11
C TYR A 528 -12.03 -6.65 -15.68
N ILE A 529 -11.27 -7.74 -15.51
CA ILE A 529 -10.88 -8.27 -14.20
C ILE A 529 -9.35 -8.40 -14.13
N THR A 530 -8.75 -7.91 -13.04
CA THR A 530 -7.39 -8.26 -12.64
C THR A 530 -7.41 -8.95 -11.30
N GLY A 531 -6.49 -9.90 -11.13
CA GLY A 531 -6.29 -10.59 -9.87
C GLY A 531 -4.90 -11.23 -9.84
N TRP A 532 -4.38 -11.40 -8.64
CA TRP A 532 -3.22 -12.25 -8.38
C TRP A 532 -3.62 -13.73 -8.53
N SER A 533 -4.84 -14.08 -8.10
CA SER A 533 -5.49 -15.36 -8.39
C SER A 533 -6.96 -15.14 -8.72
N VAL A 534 -7.48 -15.86 -9.72
CA VAL A 534 -8.91 -15.89 -10.03
C VAL A 534 -9.31 -17.34 -10.18
N TRP A 535 -10.27 -17.81 -9.38
CA TRP A 535 -10.74 -19.19 -9.44
C TRP A 535 -12.17 -19.24 -10.00
N HIS A 536 -12.33 -19.89 -11.15
CA HIS A 536 -13.60 -19.94 -11.87
C HIS A 536 -14.74 -20.63 -11.09
N GLN A 537 -14.45 -21.48 -10.10
CA GLN A 537 -15.48 -22.22 -9.35
C GLN A 537 -16.14 -21.40 -8.21
N VAL A 538 -15.59 -20.23 -7.86
CA VAL A 538 -16.09 -19.40 -6.74
C VAL A 538 -17.56 -19.02 -6.92
N ARG A 539 -18.36 -19.17 -5.86
CA ARG A 539 -19.70 -18.56 -5.75
C ARG A 539 -19.61 -17.25 -4.96
N LEU A 540 -20.11 -16.18 -5.57
CA LEU A 540 -20.10 -14.82 -5.01
C LEU A 540 -21.21 -14.55 -3.98
N VAL A 541 -22.30 -15.32 -4.06
CA VAL A 541 -23.46 -15.29 -3.15
C VAL A 541 -23.62 -16.68 -2.55
N ARG A 542 -23.87 -16.78 -1.23
CA ARG A 542 -23.91 -18.07 -0.49
C ARG A 542 -25.02 -18.14 0.58
N ASP A 543 -25.60 -17.01 0.91
CA ASP A 543 -26.68 -16.77 1.86
C ASP A 543 -28.08 -16.83 1.21
N ASP A 544 -28.24 -16.35 -0.02
CA ASP A 544 -29.51 -16.43 -0.76
C ASP A 544 -29.60 -17.67 -1.68
N ASN A 545 -30.39 -18.66 -1.25
CA ASN A 545 -30.69 -19.88 -2.02
C ASN A 545 -31.72 -19.67 -3.16
N SER A 546 -32.37 -18.50 -3.25
CA SER A 546 -33.31 -18.18 -4.34
C SER A 546 -32.62 -17.63 -5.58
N VAL A 547 -31.43 -17.05 -5.42
CA VAL A 547 -30.54 -16.71 -6.53
C VAL A 547 -29.91 -18.01 -7.05
N SER A 548 -30.08 -18.29 -8.34
CA SER A 548 -29.33 -19.33 -9.04
C SER A 548 -27.88 -18.87 -9.21
N SER A 549 -27.10 -18.98 -8.13
CA SER A 549 -25.70 -18.55 -8.03
C SER A 549 -24.76 -19.57 -8.69
N GLY A 550 -24.83 -19.62 -10.02
CA GLY A 550 -23.80 -20.26 -10.83
C GLY A 550 -22.40 -19.73 -10.49
N THR A 551 -21.39 -20.53 -10.77
CA THR A 551 -20.00 -20.16 -10.49
C THR A 551 -19.58 -18.89 -11.23
N LEU A 552 -18.56 -18.18 -10.72
CA LEU A 552 -17.96 -17.01 -11.38
C LEU A 552 -17.60 -17.32 -12.86
N GLY A 553 -17.10 -18.53 -13.12
CA GLY A 553 -16.82 -19.04 -14.45
C GLY A 553 -18.05 -19.08 -15.35
N GLU A 554 -19.15 -19.65 -14.87
CA GLU A 554 -20.41 -19.76 -15.63
C GLU A 554 -21.05 -18.39 -15.86
N LEU A 555 -21.06 -17.52 -14.85
CA LEU A 555 -21.54 -16.14 -14.95
C LEU A 555 -20.78 -15.37 -16.04
N LEU A 556 -19.44 -15.34 -15.96
CA LEU A 556 -18.60 -14.67 -16.96
C LEU A 556 -18.74 -15.28 -18.36
N ARG A 557 -18.93 -16.61 -18.45
CA ARG A 557 -19.21 -17.30 -19.72
C ARG A 557 -20.56 -16.86 -20.31
N SER A 558 -21.63 -16.78 -19.52
CA SER A 558 -22.95 -16.28 -19.96
C SER A 558 -22.84 -14.85 -20.47
N LYS A 559 -22.28 -13.93 -19.67
CA LYS A 559 -22.13 -12.52 -20.06
C LYS A 559 -21.37 -12.38 -21.38
N SER A 560 -20.35 -13.21 -21.63
CA SER A 560 -19.62 -13.18 -22.90
C SER A 560 -20.33 -13.87 -24.07
N GLN A 561 -21.33 -14.72 -23.83
CA GLN A 561 -22.26 -15.24 -24.84
C GLN A 561 -23.36 -14.23 -25.18
N GLU A 562 -23.76 -13.39 -24.23
CA GLU A 562 -24.64 -12.21 -24.42
C GLU A 562 -23.96 -11.08 -25.22
N GLY A 563 -22.66 -11.22 -25.54
CA GLY A 563 -21.88 -10.26 -26.31
C GLY A 563 -21.06 -9.25 -25.49
N VAL A 564 -21.05 -9.36 -24.16
CA VAL A 564 -20.23 -8.51 -23.29
C VAL A 564 -18.75 -8.86 -23.46
N ARG A 565 -17.89 -7.84 -23.55
CA ARG A 565 -16.44 -8.00 -23.69
C ARG A 565 -15.81 -8.35 -22.34
N VAL A 566 -15.62 -9.64 -22.08
CA VAL A 566 -15.02 -10.14 -20.84
C VAL A 566 -13.51 -10.38 -21.03
N LEU A 567 -12.69 -9.66 -20.27
CA LEU A 567 -11.22 -9.72 -20.32
C LEU A 567 -10.65 -9.97 -18.91
N LEU A 568 -9.86 -11.03 -18.75
CA LEU A 568 -9.20 -11.38 -17.49
C LEU A 568 -7.68 -11.24 -17.67
N LEU A 569 -7.04 -10.44 -16.81
CA LEU A 569 -5.59 -10.29 -16.74
C LEU A 569 -5.10 -10.79 -15.38
N VAL A 570 -4.85 -12.11 -15.31
CA VAL A 570 -4.41 -12.82 -14.10
C VAL A 570 -2.87 -12.87 -14.09
N TRP A 571 -2.25 -12.98 -12.92
CA TRP A 571 -0.83 -13.32 -12.84
C TRP A 571 -0.57 -14.72 -13.46
N ASP A 572 0.63 -14.93 -14.00
CA ASP A 572 1.14 -16.21 -14.54
C ASP A 572 2.10 -16.75 -13.48
N ASP A 573 1.70 -17.74 -12.68
CA ASP A 573 2.59 -18.33 -11.68
C ASP A 573 3.66 -19.15 -12.41
N PRO A 574 4.96 -18.79 -12.33
CA PRO A 574 6.03 -19.49 -13.03
C PRO A 574 6.20 -20.96 -12.57
N THR A 575 5.50 -21.38 -11.52
CA THR A 575 5.48 -22.75 -10.98
C THR A 575 4.22 -23.56 -11.34
N SER A 576 3.15 -22.96 -11.90
CA SER A 576 1.85 -23.63 -12.23
C SER A 576 1.89 -24.51 -13.51
N GLY A 577 2.95 -25.31 -13.63
CA GLY A 577 3.33 -25.99 -14.85
C GLY A 577 2.51 -27.23 -15.25
N SER A 578 2.74 -27.67 -16.50
CA SER A 578 2.58 -29.06 -16.88
C SER A 578 3.76 -29.51 -17.72
N ILE A 579 4.50 -30.51 -17.22
CA ILE A 579 5.69 -31.07 -17.85
C ILE A 579 5.39 -32.53 -18.21
N LEU A 580 5.55 -32.87 -19.50
CA LEU A 580 5.25 -34.19 -20.08
C LEU A 580 3.87 -34.76 -19.70
N GLY A 581 2.86 -33.90 -19.51
CA GLY A 581 1.48 -34.31 -19.21
C GLY A 581 1.17 -34.56 -17.74
N TYR A 582 2.18 -34.52 -16.85
CA TYR A 582 1.95 -34.41 -15.42
C TYR A 582 1.52 -32.97 -15.08
N LYS A 583 0.61 -32.82 -14.12
CA LYS A 583 0.23 -31.52 -13.55
C LYS A 583 1.09 -31.24 -12.33
N THR A 584 1.53 -30.00 -12.19
CA THR A 584 2.01 -29.43 -10.92
C THR A 584 1.16 -28.20 -10.64
N ASP A 585 0.34 -28.25 -9.59
CA ASP A 585 -0.37 -27.04 -9.16
C ASP A 585 0.67 -26.03 -8.62
N GLY A 586 0.35 -24.73 -8.73
CA GLY A 586 1.30 -23.67 -8.40
C GLY A 586 1.70 -23.67 -6.93
N VAL A 587 3.00 -23.47 -6.66
CA VAL A 587 3.55 -23.40 -5.29
C VAL A 587 2.95 -22.23 -4.52
N MET A 588 2.53 -21.18 -5.23
CA MET A 588 1.89 -20.01 -4.67
C MET A 588 0.35 -20.16 -4.56
N GLN A 589 -0.19 -21.38 -4.75
CA GLN A 589 -1.61 -21.73 -4.60
C GLN A 589 -2.55 -20.90 -5.49
N THR A 590 -2.13 -20.58 -6.72
CA THR A 590 -2.94 -19.86 -7.71
C THR A 590 -3.77 -20.79 -8.58
N HIS A 591 -4.92 -20.29 -9.04
CA HIS A 591 -5.84 -20.99 -9.97
C HIS A 591 -5.80 -20.41 -11.40
N ASP A 592 -4.73 -19.69 -11.73
CA ASP A 592 -4.48 -18.97 -12.98
C ASP A 592 -4.64 -19.85 -14.23
N GLU A 593 -3.91 -20.95 -14.29
CA GLU A 593 -3.93 -21.88 -15.42
C GLU A 593 -5.19 -22.79 -15.43
N GLU A 594 -5.81 -23.06 -14.27
CA GLU A 594 -7.10 -23.74 -14.20
C GLU A 594 -8.20 -22.87 -14.87
N THR A 595 -8.27 -21.61 -14.47
CA THR A 595 -9.21 -20.62 -15.00
C THR A 595 -8.95 -20.33 -16.48
N ARG A 596 -7.68 -20.24 -16.94
CA ARG A 596 -7.37 -20.17 -18.37
C ARG A 596 -7.90 -21.38 -19.15
N ARG A 597 -7.75 -22.60 -18.63
CA ARG A 597 -8.25 -23.82 -19.26
C ARG A 597 -9.78 -23.83 -19.36
N PHE A 598 -10.50 -23.40 -18.32
CA PHE A 598 -11.97 -23.32 -18.30
C PHE A 598 -12.57 -22.38 -19.37
N PHE A 599 -11.89 -21.27 -19.66
CA PHE A 599 -12.34 -20.28 -20.66
C PHE A 599 -11.81 -20.52 -22.09
N LYS A 600 -10.90 -21.48 -22.29
CA LYS A 600 -10.23 -21.77 -23.58
C LYS A 600 -11.16 -21.92 -24.81
N HIS A 601 -12.41 -22.32 -24.60
CA HIS A 601 -13.42 -22.55 -25.65
C HIS A 601 -14.63 -21.60 -25.54
N SER A 602 -14.47 -20.42 -24.92
CA SER A 602 -15.47 -19.35 -24.87
C SER A 602 -14.96 -18.04 -25.48
N SER A 603 -15.83 -17.02 -25.51
CA SER A 603 -15.50 -15.64 -25.91
C SER A 603 -14.74 -14.84 -24.84
N VAL A 604 -14.62 -15.37 -23.61
CA VAL A 604 -13.87 -14.75 -22.51
C VAL A 604 -12.37 -14.84 -22.80
N GLN A 605 -11.66 -13.71 -22.77
CA GLN A 605 -10.22 -13.69 -23.06
C GLN A 605 -9.42 -13.65 -21.75
N VAL A 606 -8.71 -14.74 -21.45
CA VAL A 606 -7.77 -14.81 -20.31
C VAL A 606 -6.34 -14.61 -20.83
N LEU A 607 -5.67 -13.59 -20.33
CA LEU A 607 -4.21 -13.45 -20.44
C LEU A 607 -3.60 -13.73 -19.07
N LEU A 608 -2.71 -14.72 -19.03
CA LEU A 608 -1.78 -14.85 -17.90
C LEU A 608 -0.62 -13.88 -18.14
N CYS A 609 -0.27 -13.13 -17.10
CA CYS A 609 0.65 -12.02 -17.14
C CYS A 609 1.84 -12.29 -16.21
N PRO A 610 2.96 -12.83 -16.72
CA PRO A 610 4.17 -12.99 -15.92
C PRO A 610 4.77 -11.62 -15.61
N ARG A 611 5.31 -11.47 -14.40
CA ARG A 611 6.11 -10.29 -14.04
C ARG A 611 7.49 -10.44 -14.68
N VAL A 612 7.95 -9.43 -15.43
CA VAL A 612 9.16 -9.54 -16.27
C VAL A 612 10.03 -8.30 -16.14
N ALA A 613 11.31 -8.50 -15.80
CA ALA A 613 12.31 -7.43 -15.81
C ALA A 613 12.59 -6.91 -17.23
N GLY A 614 12.93 -5.63 -17.35
CA GLY A 614 13.43 -5.07 -18.60
C GLY A 614 14.68 -5.81 -19.12
N LYS A 615 14.80 -5.93 -20.45
CA LYS A 615 15.89 -6.68 -21.12
C LYS A 615 17.30 -6.12 -20.89
N ARG A 616 17.44 -5.01 -20.15
CA ARG A 616 18.70 -4.35 -19.75
C ARG A 616 19.01 -4.48 -18.25
N HIS A 617 18.37 -5.40 -17.53
CA HIS A 617 18.81 -5.83 -16.20
C HIS A 617 19.76 -7.03 -16.32
N SER A 618 20.63 -7.23 -15.33
CA SER A 618 21.48 -8.42 -15.20
C SER A 618 20.66 -9.72 -15.18
N TRP A 619 21.21 -10.83 -15.70
CA TRP A 619 20.51 -12.13 -15.74
C TRP A 619 19.95 -12.58 -14.38
N VAL A 620 20.70 -12.39 -13.29
CA VAL A 620 20.25 -12.65 -11.91
C VAL A 620 18.96 -11.89 -11.60
N LYS A 621 18.93 -10.56 -11.83
CA LYS A 621 17.73 -9.73 -11.62
C LYS A 621 16.58 -10.08 -12.59
N GLN A 622 16.86 -10.58 -13.79
CA GLN A 622 15.81 -11.08 -14.68
C GLN A 622 15.17 -12.37 -14.14
N ARG A 623 15.99 -13.33 -13.66
CA ARG A 623 15.51 -14.55 -13.00
C ARG A 623 14.79 -14.24 -11.68
N GLU A 624 15.28 -13.26 -10.92
CA GLU A 624 14.67 -12.82 -9.67
C GLU A 624 13.23 -12.31 -9.91
N VAL A 625 13.09 -11.31 -10.79
CA VAL A 625 11.79 -10.68 -11.07
C VAL A 625 10.79 -11.67 -11.70
N GLY A 626 11.28 -12.61 -12.52
CA GLY A 626 10.46 -13.62 -13.19
C GLY A 626 10.08 -14.84 -12.34
N VAL A 627 10.55 -14.93 -11.08
CA VAL A 627 10.23 -16.03 -10.15
C VAL A 627 9.59 -15.52 -8.86
N ILE A 628 9.97 -14.33 -8.38
CA ILE A 628 9.65 -13.87 -7.01
C ILE A 628 8.56 -12.79 -6.99
N TYR A 629 8.47 -11.93 -8.01
CA TYR A 629 7.54 -10.80 -8.01
C TYR A 629 6.26 -11.09 -8.81
N THR A 630 5.16 -10.48 -8.39
CA THR A 630 3.82 -10.83 -8.86
C THR A 630 3.07 -9.66 -9.50
N HIS A 631 1.95 -9.99 -10.17
CA HIS A 631 0.95 -9.03 -10.57
C HIS A 631 -0.17 -8.99 -9.52
N HIS A 632 0.00 -8.16 -8.48
CA HIS A 632 -0.77 -8.27 -7.24
C HIS A 632 -2.10 -7.47 -7.21
N GLN A 633 -2.32 -6.54 -8.13
CA GLN A 633 -3.58 -5.79 -8.30
C GLN A 633 -4.81 -6.72 -8.36
N LYS A 634 -5.82 -6.43 -7.52
CA LYS A 634 -7.17 -7.02 -7.59
C LYS A 634 -8.17 -5.94 -8.02
N THR A 635 -8.87 -6.14 -9.14
CA THR A 635 -9.86 -5.17 -9.64
C THR A 635 -10.99 -5.82 -10.44
N VAL A 636 -12.22 -5.33 -10.31
CA VAL A 636 -13.33 -5.62 -11.23
C VAL A 636 -13.85 -4.31 -11.82
N ILE A 637 -13.94 -4.21 -13.14
CA ILE A 637 -14.37 -2.98 -13.84
C ILE A 637 -15.51 -3.36 -14.79
N VAL A 638 -16.65 -2.66 -14.72
CA VAL A 638 -17.82 -2.90 -15.57
C VAL A 638 -18.44 -1.62 -16.11
N ASP A 639 -19.29 -1.77 -17.13
CA ASP A 639 -20.29 -0.76 -17.47
C ASP A 639 -21.56 -0.94 -16.61
N ALA A 640 -21.84 0.01 -15.72
CA ALA A 640 -23.05 0.07 -14.91
C ALA A 640 -24.13 0.97 -15.57
N ASP A 641 -25.37 0.91 -15.08
CA ASP A 641 -26.41 1.84 -15.51
C ASP A 641 -26.13 3.28 -15.03
N ALA A 642 -26.48 4.26 -15.86
CA ALA A 642 -26.43 5.69 -15.57
C ALA A 642 -27.80 6.37 -15.70
N GLY A 643 -28.86 5.60 -15.97
CA GLY A 643 -30.18 6.13 -16.30
C GLY A 643 -30.25 6.65 -17.74
N ASN A 644 -31.45 7.04 -18.20
CA ASN A 644 -31.68 7.60 -19.54
C ASN A 644 -31.14 6.73 -20.70
N ASN A 645 -31.10 5.41 -20.53
CA ASN A 645 -30.44 4.44 -21.42
C ASN A 645 -28.93 4.68 -21.66
N ARG A 646 -28.27 5.48 -20.83
CA ARG A 646 -26.81 5.66 -20.79
C ARG A 646 -26.17 4.73 -19.77
N ARG A 647 -24.87 4.51 -19.92
CA ARG A 647 -24.06 3.64 -19.07
C ARG A 647 -22.77 4.33 -18.66
N ARG A 648 -22.25 4.00 -17.49
CA ARG A 648 -21.08 4.63 -16.86
C ARG A 648 -20.10 3.56 -16.42
N ILE A 649 -18.82 3.89 -16.30
CA ILE A 649 -17.85 2.96 -15.72
C ILE A 649 -17.99 2.95 -14.19
N THR A 650 -17.89 1.76 -13.61
CA THR A 650 -17.85 1.50 -12.18
C THR A 650 -16.75 0.48 -11.93
N ALA A 651 -15.92 0.72 -10.91
CA ALA A 651 -14.75 -0.09 -10.62
C ALA A 651 -14.73 -0.53 -9.16
N PHE A 652 -14.21 -1.72 -8.90
CA PHE A 652 -13.95 -2.27 -7.58
C PHE A 652 -12.44 -2.50 -7.44
N LEU A 653 -11.86 -2.19 -6.27
CA LEU A 653 -10.47 -2.52 -5.93
C LEU A 653 -10.27 -2.66 -4.41
N GLY A 654 -9.26 -3.43 -4.01
CA GLY A 654 -8.94 -3.71 -2.61
C GLY A 654 -8.00 -4.89 -2.44
N GLY A 655 -8.07 -5.57 -1.29
CA GLY A 655 -7.28 -6.77 -1.00
C GLY A 655 -7.92 -8.09 -1.48
N LEU A 656 -9.25 -8.18 -1.54
CA LEU A 656 -9.95 -9.39 -2.00
C LEU A 656 -9.66 -9.72 -3.49
N ASP A 657 -9.04 -10.88 -3.72
CA ASP A 657 -9.06 -11.59 -5.01
C ASP A 657 -10.37 -12.37 -5.17
N LEU A 658 -10.76 -12.67 -6.42
CA LEU A 658 -11.91 -13.54 -6.71
C LEU A 658 -11.47 -15.02 -6.77
N CYS A 659 -10.99 -15.54 -5.64
CA CYS A 659 -10.52 -16.91 -5.47
C CYS A 659 -11.03 -17.56 -4.16
N ASN A 660 -10.60 -18.79 -3.92
CA ASN A 660 -10.93 -19.62 -2.76
C ASN A 660 -10.54 -18.97 -1.41
N GLY A 661 -11.31 -19.25 -0.36
CA GLY A 661 -11.06 -18.82 1.02
C GLY A 661 -11.37 -17.35 1.34
N ARG A 662 -11.53 -16.50 0.33
CA ARG A 662 -11.72 -15.03 0.43
C ARG A 662 -13.16 -14.62 0.74
N TYR A 663 -14.12 -15.54 0.68
CA TYR A 663 -15.44 -15.29 1.23
C TYR A 663 -15.36 -15.41 2.75
N ASP A 664 -15.83 -14.41 3.47
CA ASP A 664 -16.10 -14.49 4.90
C ASP A 664 -17.06 -13.37 5.31
N THR A 665 -17.42 -13.37 6.59
CA THR A 665 -18.28 -12.37 7.23
C THR A 665 -17.71 -11.96 8.60
N PRO A 666 -18.12 -10.82 9.18
CA PRO A 666 -17.58 -10.30 10.45
C PRO A 666 -17.66 -11.22 11.69
N GLN A 667 -18.36 -12.35 11.62
CA GLN A 667 -18.35 -13.40 12.66
C GLN A 667 -17.14 -14.35 12.57
N HIS A 668 -16.45 -14.37 11.42
CA HIS A 668 -15.22 -15.10 11.15
C HIS A 668 -15.21 -16.54 11.68
N HIS A 669 -16.25 -17.31 11.34
CA HIS A 669 -16.49 -18.64 11.90
C HIS A 669 -15.38 -19.64 11.53
N ILE A 670 -14.68 -20.13 12.55
CA ILE A 670 -13.55 -21.06 12.39
C ILE A 670 -14.00 -22.52 12.20
N PHE A 671 -15.15 -22.93 12.75
CA PHE A 671 -15.70 -24.28 12.50
C PHE A 671 -17.19 -24.29 12.11
N ARG A 672 -18.03 -23.38 12.60
CA ARG A 672 -19.50 -23.46 12.40
C ARG A 672 -19.96 -23.41 10.93
N THR A 673 -19.17 -22.83 10.04
CA THR A 673 -19.49 -22.70 8.60
C THR A 673 -18.89 -23.81 7.70
N LEU A 674 -18.13 -24.76 8.28
CA LEU A 674 -17.46 -25.83 7.53
C LEU A 674 -18.40 -26.80 6.80
N GLN A 675 -19.68 -26.83 7.18
CA GLN A 675 -20.73 -27.65 6.55
C GLN A 675 -21.77 -26.80 5.81
N THR A 676 -21.52 -25.50 5.64
CA THR A 676 -22.41 -24.55 4.95
C THR A 676 -21.64 -23.74 3.92
N TRP A 677 -21.28 -22.49 4.21
CA TRP A 677 -20.66 -21.58 3.24
C TRP A 677 -19.22 -21.95 2.85
N HIS A 678 -18.53 -22.75 3.66
CA HIS A 678 -17.12 -23.12 3.45
C HIS A 678 -16.90 -24.62 3.15
N VAL A 679 -17.96 -25.38 2.84
CA VAL A 679 -17.85 -26.83 2.57
C VAL A 679 -17.05 -27.14 1.29
N ASP A 680 -17.31 -26.37 0.22
CA ASP A 680 -16.58 -26.44 -1.06
C ASP A 680 -15.42 -25.41 -1.13
N ASP A 681 -15.12 -24.72 -0.02
CA ASP A 681 -14.22 -23.56 0.04
C ASP A 681 -13.42 -23.48 1.36
N TYR A 682 -12.92 -24.64 1.82
CA TYR A 682 -12.05 -24.71 2.97
C TYR A 682 -10.65 -24.18 2.62
N HIS A 683 -10.21 -23.12 3.31
CA HIS A 683 -8.86 -22.59 3.24
C HIS A 683 -8.21 -22.60 4.62
N ASN A 684 -7.03 -23.22 4.74
CA ASN A 684 -6.08 -23.05 5.84
C ASN A 684 -4.69 -23.62 5.44
N PRO A 685 -3.75 -22.79 4.96
CA PRO A 685 -2.43 -23.22 4.51
C PRO A 685 -1.40 -23.37 5.65
N THR A 686 -1.79 -23.14 6.91
CA THR A 686 -0.93 -23.36 8.09
C THR A 686 -0.65 -24.86 8.32
N TYR A 687 -1.55 -25.75 7.89
CA TYR A 687 -1.45 -27.20 8.12
C TYR A 687 -1.00 -27.98 6.87
N ALA A 688 -0.11 -28.96 7.07
CA ALA A 688 0.21 -29.98 6.07
C ALA A 688 -0.53 -31.30 6.35
N GLY A 689 -0.91 -32.03 5.30
CA GLY A 689 -1.53 -33.37 5.43
C GLY A 689 -3.05 -33.34 5.59
N ASN A 690 -3.59 -34.15 6.51
CA ASN A 690 -5.04 -34.26 6.71
C ASN A 690 -5.58 -33.06 7.51
N VAL A 691 -6.48 -32.29 6.89
CA VAL A 691 -7.11 -31.10 7.48
C VAL A 691 -8.57 -31.33 7.95
N THR A 692 -9.12 -32.53 7.81
CA THR A 692 -10.50 -32.84 8.23
C THR A 692 -10.72 -32.48 9.70
N GLY A 693 -11.75 -31.67 9.97
CA GLY A 693 -12.10 -31.18 11.31
C GLY A 693 -11.24 -30.03 11.83
N CYS A 694 -10.18 -29.62 11.14
CA CYS A 694 -9.37 -28.46 11.52
C CYS A 694 -10.17 -27.15 11.36
N PRO A 695 -9.82 -26.08 12.12
CA PRO A 695 -10.42 -24.77 11.86
C PRO A 695 -10.08 -24.29 10.45
N ARG A 696 -11.00 -23.60 9.77
CA ARG A 696 -10.60 -22.77 8.62
C ARG A 696 -9.74 -21.61 9.12
N GLU A 697 -8.99 -21.00 8.21
CA GLU A 697 -8.39 -19.69 8.39
C GLU A 697 -9.43 -18.64 7.94
N PRO A 698 -10.07 -17.89 8.86
CA PRO A 698 -11.01 -16.83 8.50
C PRO A 698 -10.29 -15.68 7.82
N TRP A 699 -10.98 -14.99 6.91
CA TRP A 699 -10.36 -14.02 6.00
C TRP A 699 -10.95 -12.64 6.22
N HIS A 700 -10.21 -11.78 6.93
CA HIS A 700 -10.57 -10.38 7.13
C HIS A 700 -9.86 -9.50 6.10
N ASP A 701 -10.62 -8.68 5.37
CA ASP A 701 -10.08 -7.90 4.24
C ASP A 701 -10.91 -6.65 3.94
N LEU A 702 -10.32 -5.72 3.19
CA LEU A 702 -10.93 -4.44 2.84
C LEU A 702 -11.05 -4.29 1.32
N HIS A 703 -12.20 -3.82 0.86
CA HIS A 703 -12.46 -3.53 -0.57
C HIS A 703 -13.26 -2.24 -0.73
N CYS A 704 -13.30 -1.68 -1.93
CA CYS A 704 -14.16 -0.54 -2.24
C CYS A 704 -14.79 -0.64 -3.64
N ARG A 705 -15.93 0.04 -3.83
CA ARG A 705 -16.48 0.41 -5.13
C ARG A 705 -16.26 1.90 -5.35
N ILE A 706 -15.84 2.25 -6.56
CA ILE A 706 -15.62 3.60 -7.05
C ILE A 706 -16.62 3.87 -8.17
N ASP A 707 -17.44 4.89 -7.96
CA ASP A 707 -18.46 5.39 -8.88
C ASP A 707 -18.10 6.83 -9.28
N GLY A 708 -18.19 7.16 -10.58
CA GLY A 708 -17.84 8.48 -11.11
C GLY A 708 -16.45 8.53 -11.77
N PRO A 709 -15.84 9.73 -11.95
CA PRO A 709 -14.68 9.89 -12.84
C PRO A 709 -13.45 9.05 -12.50
N ALA A 710 -13.19 8.76 -11.22
CA ALA A 710 -12.05 7.93 -10.79
C ALA A 710 -12.14 6.47 -11.24
N ALA A 711 -13.34 5.95 -11.56
CA ALA A 711 -13.48 4.59 -12.10
C ALA A 711 -12.81 4.45 -13.49
N TYR A 712 -12.68 5.54 -14.24
CA TYR A 712 -12.01 5.56 -15.53
C TYR A 712 -10.48 5.53 -15.40
N ASP A 713 -9.90 6.03 -14.30
CA ASP A 713 -8.45 5.90 -14.03
C ASP A 713 -8.07 4.44 -13.74
N VAL A 714 -8.94 3.71 -13.01
CA VAL A 714 -8.81 2.26 -12.79
C VAL A 714 -8.92 1.49 -14.12
N LEU A 715 -9.83 1.90 -15.01
CA LEU A 715 -9.92 1.37 -16.37
C LEU A 715 -8.66 1.64 -17.19
N THR A 716 -8.15 2.88 -17.22
CA THR A 716 -6.92 3.22 -17.94
C THR A 716 -5.73 2.38 -17.44
N ASN A 717 -5.62 2.11 -16.13
CA ASN A 717 -4.64 1.16 -15.60
C ASN A 717 -4.81 -0.26 -16.18
N PHE A 718 -6.04 -0.77 -16.30
CA PHE A 718 -6.29 -2.07 -16.95
C PHE A 718 -5.84 -2.05 -18.41
N GLU A 719 -6.23 -1.03 -19.16
CA GLU A 719 -5.94 -0.88 -20.60
C GLU A 719 -4.43 -0.77 -20.86
N GLU A 720 -3.72 0.04 -20.07
CA GLU A 720 -2.26 0.17 -20.10
C GLU A 720 -1.55 -1.16 -19.87
N ARG A 721 -2.00 -1.96 -18.90
CA ARG A 721 -1.47 -3.31 -18.63
C ARG A 721 -1.83 -4.31 -19.72
N TRP A 722 -3.10 -4.35 -20.15
CA TRP A 722 -3.59 -5.26 -21.19
C TRP A 722 -2.83 -5.07 -22.51
N MET A 723 -2.69 -3.82 -22.95
CA MET A 723 -1.92 -3.49 -24.15
C MET A 723 -0.40 -3.75 -24.02
N LYS A 724 0.11 -4.03 -22.82
CA LYS A 724 1.47 -4.51 -22.60
C LYS A 724 1.56 -6.02 -22.69
N ALA A 725 0.65 -6.73 -22.02
CA ALA A 725 0.60 -8.19 -21.98
C ALA A 725 0.26 -8.81 -23.35
N ALA A 726 -0.71 -8.25 -24.08
CA ALA A 726 -1.22 -8.77 -25.34
C ALA A 726 -0.24 -8.68 -26.55
N LYS A 727 1.05 -8.39 -26.33
CA LYS A 727 2.02 -8.17 -27.41
C LYS A 727 2.45 -9.49 -28.09
N PRO A 728 2.31 -9.63 -29.42
CA PRO A 728 2.68 -10.85 -30.12
C PRO A 728 4.17 -11.22 -29.99
N HIS A 729 4.42 -12.45 -29.58
CA HIS A 729 5.77 -13.05 -29.52
C HIS A 729 6.01 -13.99 -30.70
N GLY A 730 7.25 -13.99 -31.23
CA GLY A 730 7.66 -14.87 -32.33
C GLY A 730 6.86 -14.70 -33.62
N ILE A 731 6.63 -15.81 -34.32
CA ILE A 731 6.01 -15.86 -35.66
C ILE A 731 4.56 -15.31 -35.66
N LYS A 732 3.87 -15.31 -34.51
CA LYS A 732 2.52 -14.72 -34.36
C LYS A 732 2.45 -13.23 -34.71
N LYS A 733 3.59 -12.52 -34.70
CA LYS A 733 3.72 -11.10 -35.09
C LYS A 733 3.25 -10.79 -36.52
N LEU A 734 3.09 -11.79 -37.38
CA LEU A 734 2.57 -11.64 -38.75
C LEU A 734 1.07 -11.94 -38.92
N LYS A 735 0.32 -12.39 -37.89
CA LYS A 735 -1.01 -12.99 -38.10
C LYS A 735 -2.23 -12.36 -37.41
N MET A 736 -2.08 -11.51 -36.39
CA MET A 736 -3.24 -10.81 -35.79
C MET A 736 -2.88 -9.42 -35.27
N SER A 737 -3.79 -8.45 -35.48
CA SER A 737 -3.86 -7.24 -34.66
C SER A 737 -4.62 -7.56 -33.37
N TYR A 738 -4.01 -7.29 -32.23
CA TYR A 738 -4.65 -7.40 -30.90
C TYR A 738 -5.18 -6.04 -30.38
N ASP A 739 -5.01 -4.94 -31.13
CA ASP A 739 -5.46 -3.58 -30.76
C ASP A 739 -7.01 -3.40 -30.84
N ASP A 740 -7.77 -4.47 -31.10
CA ASP A 740 -9.25 -4.55 -31.12
C ASP A 740 -9.85 -5.38 -29.95
N ALA A 741 -9.04 -5.79 -28.97
CA ALA A 741 -9.52 -6.52 -27.79
C ALA A 741 -10.24 -5.61 -26.78
N LEU A 742 -9.76 -4.37 -26.63
CA LEU A 742 -10.31 -3.33 -25.75
C LEU A 742 -11.41 -2.53 -26.45
N LEU A 743 -12.41 -2.08 -25.69
CA LEU A 743 -13.48 -1.21 -26.19
C LEU A 743 -13.05 0.25 -26.13
N ARG A 744 -13.19 0.98 -27.23
CA ARG A 744 -12.95 2.44 -27.28
C ARG A 744 -14.23 3.16 -26.90
N LEU A 745 -14.36 3.56 -25.64
CA LEU A 745 -15.64 4.01 -25.06
C LEU A 745 -16.21 5.25 -25.76
N GLU A 746 -15.35 6.11 -26.29
CA GLU A 746 -15.72 7.32 -27.05
C GLU A 746 -16.45 7.00 -28.37
N ARG A 747 -16.45 5.73 -28.78
CA ARG A 747 -17.14 5.21 -29.97
C ARG A 747 -18.42 4.44 -29.65
N ILE A 748 -18.82 4.35 -28.39
CA ILE A 748 -20.00 3.60 -27.93
C ILE A 748 -21.06 4.60 -27.44
N PRO A 749 -22.08 4.95 -28.25
CA PRO A 749 -22.93 6.11 -27.99
C PRO A 749 -23.75 6.08 -26.69
N ASP A 750 -23.99 4.90 -26.12
CA ASP A 750 -24.66 4.72 -24.83
C ASP A 750 -23.71 4.83 -23.62
N VAL A 751 -22.41 4.59 -23.77
CA VAL A 751 -21.44 4.74 -22.68
C VAL A 751 -21.05 6.21 -22.54
N LEU A 752 -20.92 6.70 -21.32
CA LEU A 752 -20.47 8.06 -21.00
C LEU A 752 -18.93 8.10 -21.03
N GLY A 753 -18.35 9.16 -21.59
CA GLY A 753 -16.90 9.40 -21.52
C GLY A 753 -16.50 9.92 -20.14
N LEU A 754 -15.19 10.03 -19.89
CA LEU A 754 -14.66 10.63 -18.65
C LEU A 754 -15.22 12.05 -18.41
N SER A 755 -15.36 12.85 -19.46
CA SER A 755 -15.91 14.22 -19.40
C SER A 755 -17.41 14.27 -19.08
N ASP A 756 -18.14 13.19 -19.39
CA ASP A 756 -19.60 13.07 -19.18
C ASP A 756 -19.91 12.13 -17.98
N ALA A 757 -18.88 11.71 -17.24
CA ALA A 757 -19.01 10.77 -16.14
C ALA A 757 -19.92 11.36 -15.04
N PRO A 758 -20.95 10.64 -14.57
CA PRO A 758 -21.90 11.22 -13.61
C PRO A 758 -21.19 11.68 -12.34
N CYS A 759 -21.21 13.00 -12.12
CA CYS A 759 -20.68 13.64 -10.94
C CYS A 759 -21.83 14.03 -10.03
N VAL A 760 -21.72 13.70 -8.74
CA VAL A 760 -22.53 14.30 -7.68
C VAL A 760 -22.11 15.76 -7.55
N GLY A 761 -23.06 16.68 -7.35
CA GLY A 761 -22.75 18.11 -7.23
C GLY A 761 -21.83 18.41 -6.03
N ASP A 762 -20.97 19.42 -6.14
CA ASP A 762 -20.00 19.76 -5.08
C ASP A 762 -20.66 20.21 -3.76
N ASP A 763 -21.96 20.58 -3.78
CA ASP A 763 -22.76 20.89 -2.60
C ASP A 763 -23.38 19.66 -1.89
N ASP A 764 -23.31 18.46 -2.47
CA ASP A 764 -23.87 17.24 -1.87
C ASP A 764 -22.93 16.69 -0.77
N PRO A 765 -23.39 16.50 0.48
CA PRO A 765 -22.56 15.95 1.55
C PRO A 765 -22.09 14.50 1.31
N GLN A 766 -22.80 13.73 0.48
CA GLN A 766 -22.40 12.38 0.07
C GLN A 766 -21.41 12.37 -1.10
N SER A 767 -21.03 13.52 -1.65
CA SER A 767 -19.98 13.63 -2.67
C SER A 767 -18.63 13.18 -2.12
N TRP A 768 -17.82 12.58 -2.98
CA TRP A 768 -16.44 12.16 -2.68
C TRP A 768 -15.45 12.81 -3.64
N HIS A 769 -14.22 12.95 -3.15
CA HIS A 769 -13.05 13.27 -3.97
C HIS A 769 -12.06 12.10 -3.85
N VAL A 770 -11.64 11.54 -4.98
CA VAL A 770 -10.96 10.23 -5.08
C VAL A 770 -9.77 10.35 -6.01
N GLN A 771 -8.63 9.78 -5.62
CA GLN A 771 -7.40 9.75 -6.42
C GLN A 771 -6.90 8.30 -6.51
N VAL A 772 -6.50 7.86 -7.70
CA VAL A 772 -5.98 6.50 -7.93
C VAL A 772 -4.46 6.52 -7.87
N PHE A 773 -3.88 5.54 -7.17
CA PHE A 773 -2.45 5.40 -6.94
C PHE A 773 -1.97 4.02 -7.37
N ARG A 774 -0.71 3.90 -7.77
CA ARG A 774 -0.10 2.62 -8.17
C ARG A 774 1.32 2.44 -7.61
N SER A 775 1.73 1.18 -7.62
CA SER A 775 3.12 0.76 -7.67
C SER A 775 3.27 -0.03 -8.97
N ILE A 776 3.87 0.53 -10.03
CA ILE A 776 3.99 -0.14 -11.33
C ILE A 776 5.13 0.44 -12.18
N ASP A 777 5.69 -0.36 -13.09
CA ASP A 777 6.81 0.05 -13.93
C ASP A 777 6.53 0.00 -15.45
N SER A 778 7.41 0.63 -16.23
CA SER A 778 7.38 0.61 -17.69
C SER A 778 7.65 -0.78 -18.32
N ASN A 779 7.86 -1.84 -17.53
CA ASN A 779 7.86 -3.23 -18.00
C ASN A 779 6.45 -3.84 -17.95
N SER A 780 5.59 -3.39 -17.04
CA SER A 780 4.20 -3.87 -16.92
C SER A 780 3.12 -3.04 -17.64
N VAL A 781 3.40 -1.79 -18.09
CA VAL A 781 2.43 -0.98 -18.88
C VAL A 781 2.88 -0.61 -20.31
N ARG A 782 1.92 -0.25 -21.18
CA ARG A 782 2.13 0.55 -22.41
C ARG A 782 1.97 2.04 -22.05
N ASN A 783 2.12 2.94 -23.01
CA ASN A 783 1.84 4.38 -22.93
C ASN A 783 2.69 5.24 -21.98
N PHE A 784 3.40 4.69 -20.99
CA PHE A 784 4.50 5.40 -20.33
C PHE A 784 5.49 5.93 -21.39
N PRO A 785 5.95 7.20 -21.26
CA PRO A 785 6.73 7.87 -22.29
C PRO A 785 8.07 7.21 -22.57
N LYS A 786 8.63 7.47 -23.76
CA LYS A 786 9.94 6.93 -24.17
C LYS A 786 11.08 7.90 -23.92
N ASP A 787 10.83 9.20 -23.94
CA ASP A 787 11.79 10.20 -23.50
C ASP A 787 11.69 10.33 -21.97
N PRO A 788 12.77 10.12 -21.20
CA PRO A 788 12.76 10.36 -19.76
C PRO A 788 12.45 11.81 -19.35
N LYS A 789 12.56 12.78 -20.26
CA LYS A 789 12.13 14.16 -20.03
C LYS A 789 10.61 14.26 -19.93
N GLU A 790 9.88 13.62 -20.85
CA GLU A 790 8.41 13.49 -20.80
C GLU A 790 7.97 12.72 -19.55
N ALA A 791 8.76 11.75 -19.06
CA ALA A 791 8.47 11.00 -17.85
C ALA A 791 8.33 11.90 -16.60
N THR A 792 9.08 13.00 -16.55
CA THR A 792 8.98 13.98 -15.46
C THR A 792 7.62 14.71 -15.48
N MET A 793 7.04 14.95 -16.66
CA MET A 793 5.69 15.52 -16.80
C MET A 793 4.59 14.54 -16.38
N GLY A 794 4.85 13.23 -16.49
CA GLY A 794 3.98 12.16 -15.99
C GLY A 794 4.18 11.82 -14.51
N ASN A 795 5.00 12.59 -13.77
CA ASN A 795 5.39 12.34 -12.38
C ASN A 795 6.03 10.95 -12.14
N LEU A 796 6.74 10.40 -13.13
CA LEU A 796 7.36 9.07 -13.06
C LEU A 796 8.82 9.15 -12.58
N VAL A 797 9.19 8.27 -11.65
CA VAL A 797 10.55 8.14 -11.10
C VAL A 797 11.42 7.29 -12.01
N CYS A 798 12.71 7.65 -12.15
CA CYS A 798 13.67 6.94 -13.01
C CYS A 798 14.39 5.82 -12.25
N GLY A 799 14.09 4.56 -12.58
CA GLY A 799 14.82 3.38 -12.11
C GLY A 799 16.05 3.04 -12.96
N LYS A 800 16.71 1.89 -12.70
CA LYS A 800 17.72 1.37 -13.65
C LYS A 800 17.02 0.85 -14.90
N ASN A 801 17.15 1.56 -16.02
CA ASN A 801 16.61 1.18 -17.33
C ASN A 801 15.07 1.05 -17.39
N VAL A 802 14.34 1.73 -16.48
CA VAL A 802 12.89 1.61 -16.31
C VAL A 802 12.29 2.92 -15.75
N LEU A 803 11.04 3.24 -16.09
CA LEU A 803 10.25 4.31 -15.44
C LEU A 803 9.28 3.69 -14.43
N ILE A 804 9.04 4.37 -13.31
CA ILE A 804 8.32 3.85 -12.15
C ILE A 804 7.22 4.83 -11.72
N ASP A 805 6.01 4.33 -11.54
CA ASP A 805 4.96 4.96 -10.74
C ASP A 805 5.01 4.32 -9.34
N MET A 806 5.25 5.14 -8.32
CA MET A 806 5.29 4.73 -6.90
C MET A 806 4.36 5.61 -6.05
N SER A 807 3.28 6.10 -6.67
CA SER A 807 2.33 7.03 -6.07
C SER A 807 1.62 6.47 -4.83
N ILE A 808 1.54 5.15 -4.63
CA ILE A 808 1.02 4.56 -3.37
C ILE A 808 1.92 4.93 -2.19
N HIS A 809 3.23 4.74 -2.31
CA HIS A 809 4.17 5.09 -1.25
C HIS A 809 4.12 6.60 -0.94
N THR A 810 4.05 7.43 -1.98
CA THR A 810 3.88 8.89 -1.84
C THR A 810 2.59 9.24 -1.10
N ALA A 811 1.45 8.62 -1.46
CA ALA A 811 0.17 8.88 -0.83
C ALA A 811 0.13 8.48 0.65
N TYR A 812 0.70 7.32 1.01
CA TYR A 812 0.85 6.92 2.41
C TYR A 812 1.69 7.94 3.20
N VAL A 813 2.86 8.33 2.67
CA VAL A 813 3.76 9.28 3.34
C VAL A 813 3.09 10.64 3.56
N GLU A 814 2.48 11.21 2.53
CA GLU A 814 1.82 12.52 2.65
C GLU A 814 0.59 12.47 3.56
N ALA A 815 -0.19 11.39 3.56
CA ALA A 815 -1.30 11.20 4.50
C ALA A 815 -0.82 11.06 5.97
N ILE A 816 0.24 10.30 6.22
CA ILE A 816 0.86 10.17 7.56
C ILE A 816 1.38 11.54 8.06
N ARG A 817 1.97 12.33 7.16
CA ARG A 817 2.46 13.68 7.45
C ARG A 817 1.35 14.69 7.70
N ALA A 818 0.22 14.55 7.02
CA ALA A 818 -0.95 15.39 7.20
C ALA A 818 -1.71 15.14 8.52
N ALA A 819 -1.64 13.92 9.06
CA ALA A 819 -2.45 13.47 10.19
C ALA A 819 -2.31 14.34 11.46
N GLN A 820 -3.43 14.65 12.12
CA GLN A 820 -3.50 15.56 13.28
C GLN A 820 -3.91 14.91 14.59
N HIS A 821 -4.74 13.87 14.55
CA HIS A 821 -5.41 13.28 15.70
C HIS A 821 -5.10 11.78 15.85
N PHE A 822 -5.31 10.97 14.81
CA PHE A 822 -4.99 9.55 14.85
C PHE A 822 -4.82 8.90 13.46
N ILE A 823 -4.16 7.75 13.46
CA ILE A 823 -4.08 6.85 12.31
C ILE A 823 -4.53 5.44 12.73
N TYR A 824 -5.36 4.81 11.91
CA TYR A 824 -5.76 3.41 12.02
C TYR A 824 -5.33 2.67 10.75
N ILE A 825 -4.51 1.64 10.88
CA ILE A 825 -3.96 0.84 9.77
C ILE A 825 -4.37 -0.61 9.95
N GLU A 826 -4.76 -1.25 8.86
CA GLU A 826 -4.84 -2.70 8.76
C GLU A 826 -3.97 -3.16 7.59
N ASN A 827 -3.04 -4.09 7.84
CA ASN A 827 -2.15 -4.57 6.79
C ASN A 827 -1.68 -6.01 6.97
N GLN A 828 -1.60 -6.76 5.86
CA GLN A 828 -1.00 -8.11 5.83
C GLN A 828 0.48 -8.14 6.27
N TYR A 829 1.22 -7.05 6.05
CA TYR A 829 2.64 -6.93 6.45
C TYR A 829 2.94 -5.55 7.01
N PHE A 830 3.86 -5.46 7.97
CA PHE A 830 4.35 -4.18 8.49
C PHE A 830 5.89 -4.18 8.64
N ILE A 831 6.58 -3.89 7.53
CA ILE A 831 8.04 -3.94 7.39
C ILE A 831 8.54 -2.71 6.63
N GLY A 832 9.55 -2.00 7.16
CA GLY A 832 10.16 -0.88 6.44
C GLY A 832 11.16 -0.06 7.23
N SER A 833 11.67 0.99 6.56
CA SER A 833 12.61 1.98 7.09
C SER A 833 13.89 1.38 7.67
N SER A 834 14.40 0.31 7.03
CA SER A 834 15.50 -0.54 7.53
C SER A 834 16.81 0.20 7.83
N TYR A 835 17.13 1.28 7.10
CA TYR A 835 18.28 2.16 7.38
C TYR A 835 18.29 2.74 8.82
N ASN A 836 17.11 2.81 9.48
CA ASN A 836 16.96 3.24 10.88
C ASN A 836 16.87 2.07 11.88
N TRP A 837 16.87 0.80 11.45
CA TRP A 837 16.94 -0.35 12.36
C TRP A 837 18.31 -0.42 13.07
N SER A 838 18.36 -1.04 14.25
CA SER A 838 19.60 -1.21 15.02
C SER A 838 20.62 -2.17 14.38
N SER A 839 20.19 -3.03 13.44
CA SER A 839 21.04 -3.91 12.62
C SER A 839 20.34 -4.21 11.27
N TYR A 840 21.09 -4.73 10.28
CA TYR A 840 20.60 -5.00 8.91
C TYR A 840 20.13 -3.75 8.13
N LYS A 841 20.80 -2.62 8.33
CA LYS A 841 20.44 -1.33 7.71
C LYS A 841 20.42 -1.36 6.18
N ASP A 842 21.34 -2.11 5.59
CA ASP A 842 21.56 -2.15 4.15
C ASP A 842 20.70 -3.21 3.41
N VAL A 843 19.78 -3.89 4.11
CA VAL A 843 18.90 -4.93 3.50
C VAL A 843 17.97 -4.35 2.42
N GLY A 844 17.73 -3.02 2.43
CA GLY A 844 17.04 -2.32 1.35
C GLY A 844 15.51 -2.26 1.48
N ALA A 845 14.95 -2.58 2.64
CA ALA A 845 13.56 -2.27 2.97
C ALA A 845 13.43 -0.75 3.27
N ASN A 846 13.46 0.07 2.22
CA ASN A 846 13.69 1.51 2.30
C ASN A 846 12.42 2.37 2.33
N ASN A 847 11.22 1.77 2.26
CA ASN A 847 9.96 2.52 2.38
C ASN A 847 9.90 3.32 3.69
N LEU A 848 9.34 4.53 3.64
CA LEU A 848 9.37 5.50 4.74
C LEU A 848 8.22 5.31 5.76
N ILE A 849 7.28 4.39 5.51
CA ILE A 849 6.00 4.35 6.21
C ILE A 849 6.16 4.13 7.74
N PRO A 850 6.91 3.12 8.22
CA PRO A 850 7.15 2.95 9.66
C PRO A 850 7.85 4.14 10.35
N ILE A 851 8.85 4.76 9.71
CA ILE A 851 9.53 5.90 10.34
C ILE A 851 8.69 7.18 10.31
N GLU A 852 7.94 7.47 9.25
CA GLU A 852 7.06 8.64 9.19
C GLU A 852 5.96 8.55 10.25
N LEU A 853 5.42 7.35 10.53
CA LEU A 853 4.51 7.11 11.65
C LEU A 853 5.17 7.40 13.00
N ALA A 854 6.35 6.82 13.24
CA ALA A 854 7.08 7.02 14.49
C ALA A 854 7.51 8.49 14.71
N LEU A 855 7.87 9.20 13.64
CA LEU A 855 8.23 10.62 13.68
C LEU A 855 7.02 11.53 13.82
N LYS A 856 5.87 11.24 13.20
CA LYS A 856 4.61 11.97 13.45
C LYS A 856 4.23 11.87 14.93
N ILE A 857 4.29 10.68 15.53
CA ILE A 857 4.06 10.48 16.97
C ILE A 857 5.09 11.25 17.80
N ALA A 858 6.39 11.13 17.49
CA ALA A 858 7.46 11.83 18.19
C ALA A 858 7.29 13.36 18.14
N ASN A 859 6.89 13.91 17.00
CA ASN A 859 6.69 15.35 16.83
C ASN A 859 5.43 15.84 17.57
N LYS A 860 4.35 15.05 17.60
CA LYS A 860 3.17 15.33 18.43
C LYS A 860 3.50 15.29 19.93
N ILE A 861 4.32 14.33 20.38
CA ILE A 861 4.85 14.27 21.76
C ILE A 861 5.67 15.53 22.09
N ARG A 862 6.58 15.95 21.20
CA ARG A 862 7.39 17.18 21.36
C ARG A 862 6.55 18.46 21.40
N ALA A 863 5.41 18.48 20.69
CA ALA A 863 4.44 19.56 20.73
C ALA A 863 3.50 19.50 21.96
N HIS A 864 3.60 18.47 22.81
CA HIS A 864 2.65 18.14 23.88
C HIS A 864 1.20 17.91 23.40
N GLU A 865 1.03 17.53 22.14
CA GLU A 865 -0.25 17.24 21.51
C GLU A 865 -0.64 15.75 21.65
N ARG A 866 -1.94 15.48 21.74
CA ARG A 866 -2.45 14.09 21.70
C ARG A 866 -2.43 13.57 20.27
N PHE A 867 -1.94 12.34 20.12
CA PHE A 867 -1.98 11.58 18.88
C PHE A 867 -2.00 10.08 19.20
N ALA A 868 -2.60 9.27 18.32
CA ALA A 868 -2.62 7.82 18.46
C ALA A 868 -2.42 7.09 17.12
N ALA A 869 -1.75 5.94 17.16
CA ALA A 869 -1.60 5.02 16.04
C ALA A 869 -1.99 3.60 16.45
N TYR A 870 -2.93 3.05 15.70
CA TYR A 870 -3.46 1.70 15.85
C TYR A 870 -3.09 0.90 14.60
N ILE A 871 -2.44 -0.25 14.76
CA ILE A 871 -1.98 -1.09 13.65
C ILE A 871 -2.48 -2.51 13.88
N VAL A 872 -3.31 -3.02 12.96
CA VAL A 872 -3.79 -4.40 12.95
C VAL A 872 -3.04 -5.17 11.86
N ILE A 873 -2.45 -6.30 12.23
CA ILE A 873 -1.64 -7.19 11.39
C ILE A 873 -2.06 -8.65 11.62
N PRO A 874 -1.83 -9.58 10.68
CA PRO A 874 -2.12 -10.99 10.94
C PRO A 874 -1.20 -11.51 12.05
N MET A 875 -1.63 -12.54 12.79
CA MET A 875 -0.85 -13.06 13.92
C MET A 875 0.51 -13.59 13.44
N TRP A 876 0.50 -14.36 12.34
CA TRP A 876 1.64 -14.67 11.49
C TRP A 876 1.25 -14.50 10.00
N PRO A 877 2.21 -14.21 9.10
CA PRO A 877 1.98 -14.31 7.66
C PRO A 877 1.53 -15.72 7.23
N GLU A 878 0.55 -15.81 6.33
CA GLU A 878 -0.08 -17.03 5.81
C GLU A 878 0.91 -18.13 5.41
N GLY A 879 0.55 -19.38 5.74
CA GLY A 879 1.41 -20.55 5.67
C GLY A 879 1.93 -20.99 7.03
N ASN A 880 2.86 -21.95 7.05
CA ASN A 880 3.38 -22.54 8.28
C ASN A 880 4.22 -21.53 9.11
N PRO A 881 3.83 -21.17 10.35
CA PRO A 881 4.57 -20.21 11.20
C PRO A 881 5.94 -20.70 11.66
N THR A 882 6.23 -22.01 11.56
CA THR A 882 7.58 -22.56 11.80
C THR A 882 8.49 -22.51 10.56
N GLY A 883 7.94 -22.25 9.37
CA GLY A 883 8.68 -22.19 8.10
C GLY A 883 9.66 -21.02 8.04
N ALA A 884 10.76 -21.18 7.33
CA ALA A 884 11.88 -20.23 7.37
C ALA A 884 11.56 -18.90 6.69
N ALA A 885 10.65 -18.90 5.71
CA ALA A 885 10.10 -17.68 5.13
C ALA A 885 9.33 -16.85 6.18
N THR A 886 8.31 -17.45 6.81
CA THR A 886 7.43 -16.79 7.79
C THR A 886 8.20 -16.33 9.02
N GLN A 887 9.09 -17.16 9.55
CA GLN A 887 9.98 -16.81 10.67
C GLN A 887 10.88 -15.59 10.36
N ARG A 888 11.33 -15.42 9.11
CA ARG A 888 12.18 -14.29 8.73
C ARG A 888 11.39 -13.00 8.48
N ILE A 889 10.16 -13.11 7.97
CA ILE A 889 9.23 -11.96 7.85
C ILE A 889 8.88 -11.40 9.24
N LEU A 890 8.58 -12.29 10.20
CA LEU A 890 8.34 -11.91 11.60
C LEU A 890 9.55 -11.22 12.25
N PHE A 891 10.77 -11.63 11.90
CA PHE A 891 12.01 -10.99 12.36
C PHE A 891 12.16 -9.56 11.82
N TRP A 892 11.84 -9.30 10.55
CA TRP A 892 11.83 -7.94 9.98
C TRP A 892 10.72 -7.07 10.55
N GLN A 893 9.56 -7.65 10.87
CA GLN A 893 8.49 -6.98 11.59
C GLN A 893 8.93 -6.59 13.00
N HIS A 894 9.58 -7.50 13.76
CA HIS A 894 10.16 -7.19 15.07
C HIS A 894 11.17 -6.03 15.01
N LYS A 895 12.09 -6.04 14.03
CA LYS A 895 13.05 -4.94 13.81
C LYS A 895 12.35 -3.61 13.52
N THR A 896 11.27 -3.64 12.76
CA THR A 896 10.44 -2.46 12.44
C THR A 896 9.74 -1.92 13.70
N MET A 897 9.06 -2.79 14.47
CA MET A 897 8.42 -2.43 15.74
C MET A 897 9.42 -1.83 16.74
N GLN A 898 10.59 -2.46 16.90
CA GLN A 898 11.65 -2.02 17.81
C GLN A 898 12.15 -0.60 17.47
N MET A 899 12.37 -0.32 16.18
CA MET A 899 12.78 1.00 15.69
C MET A 899 11.72 2.08 15.98
N MET A 900 10.44 1.78 15.80
CA MET A 900 9.34 2.72 16.09
C MET A 900 9.22 3.01 17.59
N TYR A 901 9.16 1.98 18.43
CA TYR A 901 8.99 2.16 19.87
C TYR A 901 10.19 2.83 20.54
N GLU A 902 11.42 2.57 20.08
CA GLU A 902 12.60 3.34 20.49
C GLU A 902 12.49 4.83 20.12
N THR A 903 11.97 5.14 18.93
CA THR A 903 11.83 6.53 18.44
C THR A 903 10.81 7.30 19.27
N ILE A 904 9.70 6.65 19.64
CA ILE A 904 8.66 7.20 20.52
C ILE A 904 9.20 7.39 21.95
N TYR A 905 9.92 6.40 22.49
CA TYR A 905 10.53 6.50 23.82
C TYR A 905 11.57 7.64 23.89
N LYS A 906 12.41 7.81 22.87
CA LYS A 906 13.35 8.94 22.77
C LYS A 906 12.61 10.29 22.80
N ALA A 907 11.50 10.41 22.09
CA ALA A 907 10.67 11.62 22.13
C ALA A 907 10.05 11.90 23.52
N LEU A 908 9.64 10.87 24.27
CA LEU A 908 9.16 11.03 25.65
C LEU A 908 10.27 11.54 26.58
N MET A 909 11.47 10.95 26.50
CA MET A 909 12.66 11.37 27.24
C MET A 909 13.09 12.81 26.92
N GLU A 910 12.95 13.24 25.66
CA GLU A 910 13.34 14.59 25.22
C GLU A 910 12.48 15.70 25.84
N VAL A 911 11.27 15.39 26.33
CA VAL A 911 10.35 16.36 26.98
C VAL A 911 9.96 15.99 28.42
N GLY A 912 10.64 15.01 29.05
CA GLY A 912 10.43 14.64 30.45
C GLY A 912 9.07 13.97 30.74
N LEU A 913 8.55 13.19 29.78
CA LEU A 913 7.24 12.52 29.87
C LEU A 913 7.32 11.00 30.08
N GLU A 914 8.53 10.44 30.21
CA GLU A 914 8.79 9.01 30.34
C GLU A 914 8.20 8.35 31.58
N ASP A 915 7.98 9.09 32.67
CA ASP A 915 7.31 8.64 33.91
C ASP A 915 5.78 8.86 33.86
N ALA A 916 5.27 9.69 32.95
CA ALA A 916 3.85 10.01 32.82
C ALA A 916 3.12 9.11 31.79
N TYR A 917 3.81 8.74 30.71
CA TYR A 917 3.25 7.95 29.61
C TYR A 917 4.18 6.83 29.17
N SER A 918 3.60 5.74 28.68
CA SER A 918 4.34 4.68 27.98
C SER A 918 4.28 4.88 26.45
N PRO A 919 5.21 4.29 25.67
CA PRO A 919 5.07 4.26 24.21
C PRO A 919 3.76 3.63 23.72
N GLN A 920 3.16 2.71 24.49
CA GLN A 920 1.85 2.12 24.19
C GLN A 920 0.65 3.04 24.51
N ASP A 921 0.86 4.21 25.12
CA ASP A 921 -0.17 5.27 25.21
C ASP A 921 -0.24 6.16 23.94
N TYR A 922 0.54 5.79 22.90
CA TYR A 922 0.58 6.43 21.58
C TYR A 922 0.57 5.43 20.40
N LEU A 923 1.30 4.32 20.47
CA LEU A 923 1.39 3.31 19.39
C LEU A 923 1.00 1.92 19.89
N ASN A 924 0.07 1.24 19.22
CA ASN A 924 -0.31 -0.12 19.56
C ASN A 924 -0.42 -1.02 18.32
N PHE A 925 0.09 -2.24 18.45
CA PHE A 925 -0.06 -3.31 17.46
C PHE A 925 -1.03 -4.37 17.98
N TYR A 926 -1.89 -4.85 17.09
CA TYR A 926 -2.92 -5.86 17.34
C TYR A 926 -2.90 -6.92 16.24
N CYS A 927 -3.49 -8.08 16.53
CA CYS A 927 -3.88 -9.07 15.53
C CYS A 927 -5.31 -9.55 15.79
N LEU A 928 -5.90 -10.28 14.85
CA LEU A 928 -7.25 -10.82 15.01
C LEU A 928 -7.23 -12.32 15.30
N GLY A 929 -8.22 -12.81 16.04
CA GLY A 929 -8.40 -14.23 16.34
C GLY A 929 -9.80 -14.58 16.82
N ASN A 930 -10.18 -15.84 16.65
CA ASN A 930 -11.48 -16.36 17.07
C ASN A 930 -11.33 -17.61 17.94
N ARG A 931 -12.34 -17.87 18.77
CA ARG A 931 -12.48 -19.08 19.58
C ARG A 931 -13.94 -19.43 19.76
N GLU A 932 -14.32 -20.63 19.31
CA GLU A 932 -15.70 -21.11 19.29
C GLU A 932 -15.89 -22.21 20.35
N ALA A 933 -16.82 -22.00 21.28
CA ALA A 933 -17.26 -23.04 22.19
C ALA A 933 -17.83 -24.26 21.43
N LEU A 934 -17.93 -25.40 22.12
CA LEU A 934 -18.60 -26.59 21.58
C LEU A 934 -20.12 -26.37 21.63
N ASP A 935 -20.79 -26.55 20.50
CA ASP A 935 -22.24 -26.39 20.41
C ASP A 935 -22.97 -27.51 21.18
N ALA A 936 -23.96 -27.13 21.98
CA ALA A 936 -24.60 -27.99 22.97
C ALA A 936 -25.51 -29.08 22.32
N GLY A 937 -24.90 -30.21 21.95
CA GLY A 937 -25.61 -31.38 21.44
C GLY A 937 -24.80 -32.27 20.50
N TYR A 938 -23.71 -31.77 19.93
CA TYR A 938 -22.83 -32.58 19.09
C TYR A 938 -21.97 -33.52 19.95
N PRO A 939 -21.93 -34.84 19.66
CA PRO A 939 -21.02 -35.73 20.35
C PRO A 939 -19.58 -35.37 19.99
N SER A 940 -18.68 -35.38 20.97
CA SER A 940 -17.26 -35.34 20.68
C SER A 940 -16.88 -36.61 19.93
N GLU A 941 -16.64 -36.49 18.62
CA GLU A 941 -15.79 -37.45 17.93
C GLU A 941 -14.43 -37.52 18.65
N ARG A 942 -13.73 -38.65 18.50
CA ARG A 942 -12.51 -38.93 19.26
C ARG A 942 -11.38 -38.03 18.78
N GLN A 943 -11.29 -36.82 19.36
CA GLN A 943 -10.17 -35.89 19.19
C GLN A 943 -8.86 -36.66 19.32
N SER A 944 -8.04 -36.67 18.26
CA SER A 944 -6.79 -37.42 18.30
C SER A 944 -5.87 -36.81 19.35
N ALA A 945 -5.40 -37.61 20.31
CA ALA A 945 -4.44 -37.20 21.35
C ALA A 945 -3.01 -36.97 20.81
N ALA A 946 -2.91 -36.45 19.58
CA ALA A 946 -1.66 -36.12 18.91
C ALA A 946 -1.27 -34.68 19.23
N ASN A 947 -0.04 -34.48 19.70
CA ASN A 947 0.55 -33.15 19.93
C ASN A 947 1.01 -32.52 18.60
N THR A 948 0.10 -32.44 17.61
CA THR A 948 0.32 -31.77 16.32
C THR A 948 -0.45 -30.45 16.27
N PRO A 949 -0.06 -29.49 15.41
CA PRO A 949 -0.80 -28.23 15.23
C PRO A 949 -2.29 -28.43 14.94
N GLN A 950 -2.63 -29.44 14.14
CA GLN A 950 -4.01 -29.83 13.84
C GLN A 950 -4.75 -30.27 15.12
N GLY A 951 -4.18 -31.23 15.86
CA GLY A 951 -4.80 -31.78 17.06
C GLY A 951 -4.96 -30.74 18.18
N LEU A 952 -3.95 -29.88 18.37
CA LEU A 952 -3.98 -28.80 19.36
C LEU A 952 -5.03 -27.74 19.01
N SER A 953 -5.08 -27.26 17.76
CA SER A 953 -6.04 -26.22 17.36
C SER A 953 -7.49 -26.73 17.34
N GLN A 954 -7.71 -28.00 16.96
CA GLN A 954 -9.01 -28.67 17.09
C GLN A 954 -9.46 -28.77 18.56
N LYS A 955 -8.58 -29.26 19.45
CA LYS A 955 -8.83 -29.41 20.87
C LYS A 955 -9.09 -28.07 21.55
N ASN A 956 -8.23 -27.09 21.32
CA ASN A 956 -8.25 -25.79 22.00
C ASN A 956 -9.21 -24.79 21.36
N ARG A 957 -9.81 -25.15 20.21
CA ARG A 957 -10.97 -24.51 19.56
C ARG A 957 -10.73 -23.07 19.08
N ARG A 958 -9.49 -22.72 18.76
CA ARG A 958 -9.06 -21.36 18.39
C ARG A 958 -8.25 -21.33 17.10
N PHE A 959 -8.26 -20.20 16.40
CA PHE A 959 -7.34 -19.89 15.31
C PHE A 959 -7.22 -18.38 15.10
N MET A 960 -6.14 -17.91 14.46
CA MET A 960 -6.08 -16.50 14.04
C MET A 960 -7.18 -16.20 13.02
N ILE A 961 -7.62 -14.95 12.96
CA ILE A 961 -8.34 -14.40 11.81
C ILE A 961 -7.27 -13.72 10.98
N TYR A 962 -7.16 -14.10 9.72
CA TYR A 962 -6.10 -13.61 8.86
C TYR A 962 -6.44 -12.24 8.31
N VAL A 963 -5.70 -11.24 8.78
CA VAL A 963 -5.79 -9.85 8.32
C VAL A 963 -5.08 -9.76 6.96
N HIS A 964 -5.84 -9.96 5.89
CA HIS A 964 -5.38 -9.70 4.54
C HIS A 964 -5.63 -8.25 4.09
N SER A 965 -6.36 -7.44 4.87
CA SER A 965 -6.55 -6.00 4.69
C SER A 965 -5.31 -5.26 4.16
N LYS A 966 -5.51 -4.21 3.34
CA LYS A 966 -4.48 -3.21 3.00
C LYS A 966 -5.09 -1.79 3.02
N GLY A 967 -5.29 -1.25 4.21
CA GLY A 967 -5.95 0.04 4.39
C GLY A 967 -5.31 0.92 5.46
N MET A 968 -5.55 2.23 5.34
CA MET A 968 -5.22 3.25 6.33
C MET A 968 -6.32 4.30 6.39
N ILE A 969 -6.84 4.57 7.59
CA ILE A 969 -7.77 5.65 7.89
C ILE A 969 -7.01 6.71 8.71
N VAL A 970 -7.21 7.97 8.36
CA VAL A 970 -6.57 9.13 9.00
C VAL A 970 -7.65 10.10 9.47
N ASP A 971 -7.60 10.44 10.77
CA ASP A 971 -8.44 11.46 11.42
C ASP A 971 -9.97 11.33 11.23
N ASP A 972 -10.44 10.13 10.86
CA ASP A 972 -11.81 9.84 10.37
C ASP A 972 -12.23 10.64 9.10
N GLU A 973 -11.32 11.37 8.44
CA GLU A 973 -11.61 12.22 7.27
C GLU A 973 -11.07 11.70 5.93
N TYR A 974 -10.03 10.85 5.95
CA TYR A 974 -9.39 10.30 4.75
C TYR A 974 -9.13 8.80 4.88
N VAL A 975 -9.27 8.07 3.77
CA VAL A 975 -8.98 6.64 3.68
C VAL A 975 -8.09 6.35 2.47
N ILE A 976 -7.07 5.51 2.65
CA ILE A 976 -6.36 4.80 1.58
C ILE A 976 -6.75 3.32 1.65
N LEU A 977 -7.06 2.71 0.51
CA LEU A 977 -7.43 1.30 0.41
C LEU A 977 -6.95 0.73 -0.94
N GLY A 978 -6.37 -0.47 -0.96
CA GLY A 978 -5.88 -1.08 -2.20
C GLY A 978 -5.37 -2.51 -2.05
N SER A 979 -4.44 -2.90 -2.92
CA SER A 979 -3.75 -4.20 -2.88
C SER A 979 -2.37 -4.14 -2.19
N ALA A 980 -1.83 -2.94 -1.95
CA ALA A 980 -0.45 -2.72 -1.54
C ALA A 980 -0.20 -2.92 -0.02
N ASN A 981 0.72 -3.84 0.30
CA ASN A 981 1.15 -4.09 1.65
C ASN A 981 2.18 -3.07 2.17
N ILE A 982 2.33 -2.90 3.48
CA ILE A 982 3.41 -2.08 4.07
C ILE A 982 4.67 -2.95 4.14
N ASN A 983 5.28 -3.15 2.97
CA ASN A 983 6.57 -3.79 2.77
C ASN A 983 7.25 -3.19 1.52
N GLN A 984 8.51 -3.55 1.26
CA GLN A 984 9.24 -3.05 0.09
C GLN A 984 8.71 -3.66 -1.22
N ARG A 985 8.28 -4.94 -1.20
CA ARG A 985 7.61 -5.62 -2.33
C ARG A 985 6.48 -4.80 -2.95
N SER A 986 5.60 -4.20 -2.15
CA SER A 986 4.46 -3.43 -2.62
C SER A 986 4.75 -1.93 -2.79
N MET A 987 5.73 -1.37 -2.07
CA MET A 987 6.00 0.08 -2.05
C MET A 987 7.10 0.57 -3.02
N GLU A 988 7.91 -0.33 -3.61
CA GLU A 988 9.04 0.07 -4.48
C GLU A 988 8.66 0.37 -5.94
N GLY A 989 7.47 -0.04 -6.41
CA GLY A 989 7.04 0.12 -7.81
C GLY A 989 7.72 -0.79 -8.84
N THR A 990 8.97 -1.18 -8.62
CA THR A 990 9.71 -2.14 -9.48
C THR A 990 9.57 -3.61 -9.10
N ARG A 991 8.95 -3.93 -7.97
CA ARG A 991 8.75 -5.31 -7.48
C ARG A 991 7.40 -5.84 -7.95
N ASP A 992 6.41 -5.93 -7.06
CA ASP A 992 5.05 -6.35 -7.42
C ASP A 992 4.26 -5.15 -7.98
N THR A 993 3.28 -5.42 -8.85
CA THR A 993 2.40 -4.33 -9.32
C THR A 993 1.16 -4.21 -8.45
N GLU A 994 0.90 -3.01 -7.92
CA GLU A 994 -0.18 -2.71 -6.98
C GLU A 994 -1.08 -1.58 -7.49
N ILE A 995 -2.26 -1.46 -6.88
CA ILE A 995 -3.20 -0.35 -7.07
C ILE A 995 -3.85 0.00 -5.73
N ALA A 996 -4.13 1.28 -5.52
CA ALA A 996 -4.94 1.77 -4.41
C ALA A 996 -5.79 2.96 -4.87
N MET A 997 -6.78 3.31 -4.06
CA MET A 997 -7.39 4.63 -4.07
C MET A 997 -7.09 5.33 -2.75
N GLY A 998 -7.07 6.66 -2.77
CA GLY A 998 -7.21 7.48 -1.58
C GLY A 998 -8.37 8.46 -1.76
N ALA A 999 -9.23 8.58 -0.74
CA ALA A 999 -10.50 9.29 -0.84
C ALA A 999 -10.92 10.01 0.44
N TYR A 1000 -11.66 11.11 0.27
CA TYR A 1000 -12.35 11.84 1.34
C TYR A 1000 -13.71 12.38 0.86
N GLN A 1001 -14.55 12.79 1.81
CA GLN A 1001 -15.77 13.57 1.54
C GLN A 1001 -15.51 15.05 1.85
N PRO A 1002 -15.57 15.99 0.88
CA PRO A 1002 -15.22 17.40 1.11
C PRO A 1002 -16.18 18.17 2.03
N HIS A 1003 -17.26 17.54 2.51
CA HIS A 1003 -18.17 18.09 3.54
C HIS A 1003 -17.90 17.55 4.95
N HIS A 1004 -17.13 16.46 5.08
CA HIS A 1004 -16.81 15.81 6.34
C HIS A 1004 -15.27 15.77 6.53
N THR A 1005 -14.67 16.95 6.69
CA THR A 1005 -13.24 17.15 7.01
C THR A 1005 -13.08 18.12 8.18
N TRP A 1006 -12.07 17.93 9.02
CA TRP A 1006 -11.74 18.82 10.15
C TRP A 1006 -11.58 20.27 9.69
N ALA A 1007 -10.92 20.48 8.55
CA ALA A 1007 -10.69 21.80 7.98
C ALA A 1007 -11.98 22.57 7.63
N ARG A 1008 -13.06 21.88 7.26
CA ARG A 1008 -14.37 22.49 6.96
C ARG A 1008 -15.31 22.49 8.17
N LYS A 1009 -15.18 21.50 9.06
CA LYS A 1009 -16.09 21.25 10.18
C LYS A 1009 -15.68 21.87 11.51
N GLN A 1010 -14.39 22.12 11.72
CA GLN A 1010 -13.81 22.55 13.02
C GLN A 1010 -14.18 21.62 14.19
N SER A 1011 -14.52 20.37 13.88
CA SER A 1011 -15.06 19.34 14.77
C SER A 1011 -14.94 17.96 14.10
N SER A 1012 -15.08 16.88 14.89
CA SER A 1012 -14.98 15.50 14.39
C SER A 1012 -15.89 15.25 13.18
N PRO A 1013 -15.37 14.69 12.08
CA PRO A 1013 -16.15 14.40 10.88
C PRO A 1013 -16.83 13.03 10.94
N TYR A 1014 -18.11 13.00 11.31
CA TYR A 1014 -18.91 11.76 11.37
C TYR A 1014 -19.53 11.43 10.00
N GLY A 1015 -18.66 11.37 8.98
CA GLY A 1015 -18.97 10.92 7.62
C GLY A 1015 -18.92 9.40 7.46
N GLN A 1016 -18.91 8.92 6.21
CA GLN A 1016 -18.85 7.49 5.89
C GLN A 1016 -17.54 6.82 6.36
N ILE A 1017 -16.44 7.56 6.40
CA ILE A 1017 -15.13 7.04 6.86
C ILE A 1017 -15.16 6.76 8.36
N TYR A 1018 -15.67 7.69 9.18
CA TYR A 1018 -16.02 7.44 10.58
C TYR A 1018 -16.95 6.24 10.75
N GLY A 1019 -18.00 6.13 9.92
CA GLY A 1019 -18.93 4.99 9.94
C GLY A 1019 -18.24 3.65 9.71
N TYR A 1020 -17.39 3.57 8.69
CA TYR A 1020 -16.59 2.40 8.37
C TYR A 1020 -15.62 2.04 9.50
N ARG A 1021 -14.88 3.03 10.01
CA ARG A 1021 -13.93 2.86 11.12
C ARG A 1021 -14.62 2.39 12.40
N MET A 1022 -15.79 2.94 12.73
CA MET A 1022 -16.63 2.49 13.84
C MET A 1022 -17.23 1.09 13.61
N SER A 1023 -17.46 0.68 12.37
CA SER A 1023 -17.97 -0.67 12.05
C SER A 1023 -16.90 -1.73 12.19
N LEU A 1024 -15.71 -1.50 11.62
CA LEU A 1024 -14.51 -2.32 11.85
C LEU A 1024 -14.22 -2.43 13.35
N TRP A 1025 -14.38 -1.35 14.12
CA TRP A 1025 -14.21 -1.40 15.57
C TRP A 1025 -15.33 -2.18 16.29
N ALA A 1026 -16.58 -2.14 15.82
CA ALA A 1026 -17.66 -2.93 16.41
C ALA A 1026 -17.43 -4.45 16.23
N GLU A 1027 -16.94 -4.84 15.05
CA GLU A 1027 -16.50 -6.18 14.68
C GLU A 1027 -15.28 -6.62 15.52
N HIS A 1028 -14.20 -5.86 15.48
CA HIS A 1028 -12.95 -6.19 16.16
C HIS A 1028 -13.07 -6.16 17.69
N LEU A 1029 -13.89 -5.27 18.27
CA LEU A 1029 -14.01 -5.14 19.73
C LEU A 1029 -15.23 -5.86 20.31
N GLY A 1030 -16.18 -6.30 19.49
CA GLY A 1030 -17.41 -6.98 19.90
C GLY A 1030 -18.45 -6.10 20.61
N VAL A 1031 -18.13 -4.82 20.83
CA VAL A 1031 -18.95 -3.79 21.48
C VAL A 1031 -18.59 -2.41 20.94
N LEU A 1032 -19.48 -1.44 21.17
CA LEU A 1032 -19.20 -0.01 21.01
C LEU A 1032 -19.13 0.67 22.38
N ASP A 1033 -18.35 1.74 22.45
CA ASP A 1033 -18.03 2.50 23.66
C ASP A 1033 -17.86 3.98 23.25
N ASP A 1034 -18.36 4.93 24.05
CA ASP A 1034 -18.40 6.35 23.65
C ASP A 1034 -16.98 6.93 23.46
N CYS A 1035 -15.97 6.39 24.16
CA CYS A 1035 -14.58 6.82 23.96
C CYS A 1035 -14.04 6.49 22.55
N PHE A 1036 -14.65 5.55 21.81
CA PHE A 1036 -14.29 5.23 20.43
C PHE A 1036 -14.64 6.35 19.44
N THR A 1037 -15.42 7.36 19.87
CA THR A 1037 -15.61 8.61 19.11
C THR A 1037 -14.39 9.55 19.15
N ARG A 1038 -13.40 9.26 20.03
CA ARG A 1038 -12.14 10.00 20.19
C ARG A 1038 -10.91 9.08 20.20
N PRO A 1039 -10.49 8.51 19.06
CA PRO A 1039 -9.33 7.60 19.01
C PRO A 1039 -7.98 8.25 19.39
N ASP A 1040 -7.88 9.58 19.36
CA ASP A 1040 -6.72 10.34 19.85
C ASP A 1040 -6.57 10.34 21.39
N SER A 1041 -7.67 10.09 22.09
CA SER A 1041 -7.76 10.22 23.54
C SER A 1041 -7.01 9.11 24.28
N LEU A 1042 -6.39 9.49 25.40
CA LEU A 1042 -5.68 8.54 26.27
C LEU A 1042 -6.62 7.47 26.85
N GLU A 1043 -7.88 7.82 27.07
CA GLU A 1043 -8.95 6.92 27.49
C GLU A 1043 -9.21 5.83 26.44
N CYS A 1044 -9.48 6.24 25.19
CA CYS A 1044 -9.71 5.30 24.09
C CYS A 1044 -8.51 4.39 23.84
N VAL A 1045 -7.28 4.94 23.76
CA VAL A 1045 -6.06 4.16 23.59
C VAL A 1045 -5.90 3.09 24.69
N ARG A 1046 -6.14 3.46 25.96
CA ARG A 1046 -6.05 2.53 27.09
C ARG A 1046 -7.20 1.53 27.12
N ARG A 1047 -8.42 1.92 26.74
CA ARG A 1047 -9.61 1.05 26.64
C ARG A 1047 -9.41 -0.04 25.60
N VAL A 1048 -9.01 0.33 24.38
CA VAL A 1048 -8.74 -0.61 23.28
C VAL A 1048 -7.57 -1.55 23.64
N ARG A 1049 -6.50 -1.03 24.26
CA ARG A 1049 -5.37 -1.84 24.75
C ARG A 1049 -5.80 -2.87 25.81
N GLN A 1050 -6.61 -2.46 26.78
CA GLN A 1050 -7.16 -3.36 27.81
C GLN A 1050 -8.05 -4.45 27.21
N MET A 1051 -8.84 -4.14 26.18
CA MET A 1051 -9.68 -5.11 25.48
C MET A 1051 -8.84 -6.12 24.71
N GLY A 1052 -7.83 -5.65 23.95
CA GLY A 1052 -6.87 -6.54 23.28
C GLY A 1052 -6.12 -7.45 24.26
N GLU A 1053 -5.80 -6.96 25.46
CA GLU A 1053 -5.17 -7.75 26.53
C GLU A 1053 -6.12 -8.75 27.21
N ALA A 1054 -7.41 -8.44 27.32
CA ALA A 1054 -8.43 -9.37 27.81
C ALA A 1054 -8.73 -10.47 26.79
N ASN A 1055 -8.93 -10.09 25.53
CA ASN A 1055 -9.19 -11.01 24.42
C ASN A 1055 -7.99 -11.93 24.16
N TRP A 1056 -6.74 -11.43 24.23
CA TRP A 1056 -5.56 -12.30 24.17
C TRP A 1056 -5.54 -13.34 25.29
N LYS A 1057 -5.86 -12.96 26.54
CA LYS A 1057 -5.94 -13.92 27.66
C LYS A 1057 -7.03 -14.97 27.43
N GLN A 1058 -8.19 -14.58 26.90
CA GLN A 1058 -9.27 -15.52 26.57
C GLN A 1058 -8.87 -16.47 25.42
N PHE A 1059 -8.23 -15.93 24.38
CA PHE A 1059 -7.69 -16.70 23.25
C PHE A 1059 -6.63 -17.70 23.72
N ALA A 1060 -5.67 -17.26 24.52
CA ALA A 1060 -4.52 -18.04 24.96
C ALA A 1060 -4.81 -19.05 26.09
N SER A 1061 -5.89 -18.89 26.85
CA SER A 1061 -6.29 -19.77 27.97
C SER A 1061 -6.40 -21.26 27.59
N ASP A 1062 -6.12 -22.17 28.52
CA ASP A 1062 -6.44 -23.59 28.37
C ASP A 1062 -7.96 -23.86 28.41
N GLU A 1063 -8.74 -22.99 29.04
CA GLU A 1063 -10.20 -23.10 29.12
C GLU A 1063 -10.87 -22.63 27.82
N ILE A 1064 -11.61 -23.53 27.17
CA ILE A 1064 -12.38 -23.25 25.96
C ILE A 1064 -13.56 -22.35 26.31
N SER A 1065 -13.67 -21.20 25.63
CA SER A 1065 -14.77 -20.25 25.78
C SER A 1065 -15.07 -19.54 24.47
N GLU A 1066 -16.31 -19.08 24.31
CA GLU A 1066 -16.77 -18.32 23.15
C GLU A 1066 -16.20 -16.89 23.18
N MET A 1067 -15.48 -16.48 22.15
CA MET A 1067 -15.03 -15.10 21.99
C MET A 1067 -16.08 -14.24 21.28
N ARG A 1068 -16.12 -12.95 21.62
CA ARG A 1068 -17.05 -11.97 21.02
C ARG A 1068 -16.38 -10.74 20.40
N GLY A 1069 -15.13 -10.47 20.79
CA GLY A 1069 -14.28 -9.47 20.17
C GLY A 1069 -13.05 -10.17 19.61
N HIS A 1070 -12.67 -9.82 18.39
CA HIS A 1070 -11.62 -10.47 17.63
C HIS A 1070 -10.23 -9.83 17.82
N LEU A 1071 -10.18 -8.55 18.23
CA LEU A 1071 -8.95 -7.80 18.46
C LEU A 1071 -8.16 -8.38 19.63
N LEU A 1072 -6.96 -8.87 19.37
CA LEU A 1072 -5.98 -9.33 20.34
C LEU A 1072 -4.84 -8.32 20.40
N LYS A 1073 -4.27 -8.08 21.60
CA LYS A 1073 -2.94 -7.45 21.69
C LYS A 1073 -1.98 -8.30 20.84
N TYR A 1074 -1.22 -7.68 19.94
CA TYR A 1074 -0.18 -8.45 19.24
C TYR A 1074 0.76 -9.05 20.32
N PRO A 1075 1.13 -10.35 20.26
CA PRO A 1075 1.69 -11.07 21.41
C PRO A 1075 3.16 -10.76 21.74
N VAL A 1076 3.48 -9.48 21.83
CA VAL A 1076 4.75 -8.91 22.28
C VAL A 1076 4.55 -8.07 23.54
N GLU A 1077 5.50 -8.18 24.46
CA GLU A 1077 5.72 -7.18 25.50
C GLU A 1077 6.47 -5.99 24.90
N VAL A 1078 6.08 -4.77 25.31
CA VAL A 1078 6.83 -3.55 25.05
C VAL A 1078 7.09 -2.90 26.40
N ASP A 1079 8.35 -2.91 26.85
CA ASP A 1079 8.69 -2.30 28.14
C ASP A 1079 8.66 -0.76 28.07
N ARG A 1080 8.73 -0.10 29.24
CA ARG A 1080 8.64 1.36 29.34
C ARG A 1080 9.77 2.12 28.60
N TYR A 1081 10.81 1.42 28.16
CA TYR A 1081 11.94 1.95 27.40
C TYR A 1081 11.81 1.67 25.89
N GLY A 1082 10.64 1.19 25.44
CA GLY A 1082 10.35 0.90 24.04
C GLY A 1082 10.99 -0.40 23.51
N LYS A 1083 11.40 -1.33 24.39
CA LYS A 1083 12.00 -2.61 23.94
C LYS A 1083 10.95 -3.70 23.78
N VAL A 1084 10.91 -4.26 22.56
CA VAL A 1084 9.94 -5.26 22.10
C VAL A 1084 10.49 -6.68 22.32
N ARG A 1085 9.70 -7.55 22.95
CA ARG A 1085 10.04 -8.94 23.30
C ARG A 1085 8.81 -9.83 23.08
N PRO A 1086 8.93 -11.18 22.96
CA PRO A 1086 7.76 -12.04 23.10
C PRO A 1086 7.04 -11.76 24.42
N LEU A 1087 5.71 -11.93 24.47
CA LEU A 1087 4.98 -11.84 25.72
C LEU A 1087 5.44 -12.98 26.67
N PRO A 1088 5.70 -12.74 27.97
CA PRO A 1088 6.26 -13.76 28.86
C PRO A 1088 5.42 -15.05 28.91
N GLY A 1089 6.05 -16.20 28.66
CA GLY A 1089 5.38 -17.51 28.56
C GLY A 1089 4.73 -17.80 27.20
N TYR A 1090 4.90 -16.91 26.22
CA TYR A 1090 4.43 -17.03 24.85
C TYR A 1090 5.57 -16.71 23.86
N GLU A 1091 6.67 -17.44 23.96
CA GLU A 1091 7.80 -17.32 23.03
C GLU A 1091 7.42 -17.76 21.60
N THR A 1092 6.45 -18.67 21.48
CA THR A 1092 5.88 -19.17 20.22
C THR A 1092 4.37 -19.01 20.16
N PHE A 1093 3.78 -18.97 18.96
CA PHE A 1093 2.32 -18.88 18.81
C PHE A 1093 1.59 -20.10 19.40
N PRO A 1094 0.40 -19.91 20.01
CA PRO A 1094 -0.39 -21.01 20.57
C PRO A 1094 -0.76 -22.06 19.52
N ASP A 1095 -0.71 -23.32 19.91
CA ASP A 1095 -1.06 -24.53 19.14
C ASP A 1095 -0.19 -24.84 17.91
N VAL A 1096 0.19 -23.83 17.12
CA VAL A 1096 0.92 -23.97 15.84
C VAL A 1096 2.43 -23.79 15.97
N GLY A 1097 2.93 -23.17 17.06
CA GLY A 1097 4.35 -22.92 17.27
C GLY A 1097 4.93 -21.83 16.37
N GLY A 1098 6.27 -21.82 16.25
CA GLY A 1098 7.02 -20.75 15.57
C GLY A 1098 7.21 -19.52 16.45
N ASN A 1099 8.43 -18.96 16.48
CA ASN A 1099 8.77 -17.85 17.38
C ASN A 1099 8.03 -16.57 16.98
N ILE A 1100 7.45 -15.86 17.97
CA ILE A 1100 6.60 -14.68 17.73
C ILE A 1100 7.41 -13.49 17.19
N VAL A 1101 8.62 -13.27 17.71
CA VAL A 1101 9.56 -12.26 17.19
C VAL A 1101 10.36 -12.74 15.96
N GLY A 1102 9.95 -13.87 15.38
CA GLY A 1102 10.63 -14.53 14.28
C GLY A 1102 11.99 -15.11 14.64
N SER A 1103 12.70 -15.58 13.62
CA SER A 1103 14.09 -16.04 13.73
C SER A 1103 14.82 -15.91 12.41
N PHE A 1104 16.14 -15.71 12.47
CA PHE A 1104 17.00 -15.55 11.30
C PHE A 1104 17.81 -16.82 11.03
N LEU A 1105 17.22 -17.73 10.26
CA LEU A 1105 17.95 -18.83 9.62
C LEU A 1105 18.53 -18.33 8.29
N ALA A 1106 19.73 -18.78 7.93
CA ALA A 1106 20.56 -18.16 6.89
C ALA A 1106 20.11 -18.49 5.46
N ILE A 1107 19.10 -17.78 4.98
CA ILE A 1107 18.59 -17.82 3.59
C ILE A 1107 18.85 -16.46 2.90
N GLN A 1108 19.05 -16.46 1.58
CA GLN A 1108 19.39 -15.28 0.77
C GLN A 1108 18.49 -14.06 1.04
N GLU A 1109 19.12 -12.90 1.26
CA GLU A 1109 18.56 -11.83 2.11
C GLU A 1109 17.36 -11.05 1.53
N ASN A 1110 17.18 -11.02 0.21
CA ASN A 1110 16.22 -10.11 -0.45
C ASN A 1110 14.77 -10.62 -0.58
N LEU A 1111 14.46 -11.88 -0.25
CA LEU A 1111 13.18 -12.51 -0.64
C LEU A 1111 11.97 -12.18 0.27
N THR A 1112 12.22 -11.55 1.42
CA THR A 1112 11.25 -11.45 2.55
C THR A 1112 10.97 -10.01 2.98
N ILE A 1113 11.31 -9.03 2.12
CA ILE A 1113 11.19 -7.58 2.37
C ILE A 1113 10.39 -6.84 1.31
#